data_AF-A0AA39RIP1-F1
#
_entry.id   AF-A0AA39RIP1-F1
#
_cell.length_a   1.000
_cell.length_b   1.000
_cell.length_c   1.000
_cell.angle_alpha   90.00
_cell.angle_beta   90.00
_cell.angle_gamma   90.00
#
_symmetry.space_group_name_H-M   'P 1'
#
loop_
_entity.id
_entity.type
_entity.pdbx_description
1 polymer ?
#
loop_
_entity_poly.entity_id
_entity_poly.type
_entity_poly.pdbx_seq_one_letter_code
_entity_poly.pdbx_strand_id
1 'polypeptide(L)'
;MMMKGKGSTKKTSVPDANGLYDAVFSLSLKNILNEDFFKDKVEKIPESFCSVEQYFGSFVLPLLEETRSELYSAMETISKAPLTKVVSLKSKQNKGRLYDVVVDHHWQNRSSSNNGKEPYESFPGDILILTDTKPETATDLLKVGSMCTFVSVLFKDQIGTTLKLTASKDIPVDDDSLKKSLFLIFLTNVTPIKRIFHSLHMSRNLKIVKEILCTDPGVVKRNCELCCMQQNKLLAPRLLSGLNDSQAKAVSTCLSRMHCNHKSSVDLIWGPPGTGKTKTVSILLFNLLKVMKCRTLVCAPTNVAITEVASRVLKLVKESSEGDAGRDILSCPLGDILLFGNTERLKIGAEIEEIFIDHRVKRLQECFGQQTGWKHHLDSMKAFLEGCVSQYHIFLQNELKKKKDVTSNENEKLENKSFLEFVRESFKSSKTSLRKCLSVLFRHIPGNCISGNILQKVKFLSRLLDSFEALLLQDNVASKELEALFSHSVIEDLSQSSMNEKYLLHKKRSECLSALNILQNSFHQLNIPKKLEDLCLQKASLIFCTVSSSYKLHSGKMEPFKFLVIDEAAQLKESETTIPLQLPGVQHAVLIGDENQLPAMVKSSVSDKAGFGRSLFERLSSLGHTKHLLNVQYRMHPSISSFPNSNFYRDQISDGPNVKKESYRKNFLPGQMFGPYSFINIVGGKEEHENADCSLRNMVEASAVVIIVQKLYKAWNGSKKKLSVGVVSPYNGQVVAIQQKLGRKYENRDGFSVRVKSVDGFQGSEEDIIIISTVRSNSSGSIGFLSKLQRVNVALTRARHCLWILGNERTLTRSDSVWGTLVRDAKYRRCFFNADDDKDLARAMFAPRSNVDEDKDLATGAIVAPKRNVGYSKADVEKLCFQVMAERNGSTRKKTVDSEDESQLDEETSRGKQTTISTSVPKWYQSLGMDQRLEQLENVMGEVAKLTEAFNKLTDRVEQIAIQTSELAGNSESRVHTPGRAEDSMDAISTPAVR
;
A
#
# COMPACT_ATOMS: atom_id res chain seq x y z
N MET A 1 -16.24 -28.66 -30.70
CA MET A 1 -15.78 -29.49 -31.84
C MET A 1 -14.54 -30.25 -31.37
N MET A 2 -14.69 -31.52 -31.01
CA MET A 2 -13.58 -32.42 -30.64
C MET A 2 -13.72 -33.67 -31.49
N MET A 3 -12.69 -34.01 -32.28
CA MET A 3 -12.61 -35.29 -32.96
C MET A 3 -11.89 -36.29 -32.08
N LYS A 4 -12.55 -37.41 -31.77
CA LYS A 4 -11.90 -38.70 -31.52
C LYS A 4 -11.59 -39.32 -32.89
N GLY A 5 -10.33 -39.66 -33.14
CA GLY A 5 -9.90 -40.39 -34.34
C GLY A 5 -8.45 -40.83 -34.23
N LYS A 6 -8.21 -42.14 -34.36
CA LYS A 6 -6.94 -42.86 -34.14
C LYS A 6 -5.80 -42.38 -35.05
N GLY A 7 -4.59 -42.38 -34.50
CA GLY A 7 -3.31 -42.71 -35.16
C GLY A 7 -2.88 -41.96 -36.42
N SER A 8 -2.17 -40.83 -36.26
CA SER A 8 -0.92 -40.57 -37.01
C SER A 8 -0.13 -39.47 -36.30
N THR A 9 1.17 -39.70 -36.12
CA THR A 9 2.14 -38.76 -35.55
C THR A 9 2.33 -37.54 -36.46
N LYS A 10 1.48 -36.52 -36.32
CA LYS A 10 1.75 -35.16 -36.78
C LYS A 10 2.10 -34.31 -35.56
N LYS A 11 3.30 -33.72 -35.59
CA LYS A 11 3.77 -32.69 -34.65
C LYS A 11 2.63 -31.69 -34.38
N THR A 12 2.07 -31.73 -33.18
CA THR A 12 1.05 -30.80 -32.72
C THR A 12 1.65 -29.40 -32.68
N SER A 13 1.30 -28.59 -33.68
CA SER A 13 1.49 -27.14 -33.61
C SER A 13 0.79 -26.62 -32.37
N VAL A 14 1.53 -25.89 -31.53
CA VAL A 14 1.06 -25.15 -30.36
C VAL A 14 -0.24 -24.40 -30.73
N PRO A 15 -1.32 -24.47 -29.92
CA PRO A 15 -2.51 -23.66 -30.17
C PRO A 15 -2.12 -22.18 -30.23
N ASP A 16 -2.53 -21.51 -31.30
CA ASP A 16 -2.17 -20.12 -31.57
C ASP A 16 -2.68 -19.19 -30.46
N ALA A 17 -2.12 -17.98 -30.34
CA ALA A 17 -2.41 -16.98 -29.30
C ALA A 17 -3.89 -16.55 -29.19
N ASN A 18 -4.76 -17.04 -30.08
CA ASN A 18 -6.20 -16.84 -30.11
C ASN A 18 -7.00 -17.95 -29.38
N GLY A 19 -6.37 -19.06 -28.96
CA GLY A 19 -7.07 -20.23 -28.41
C GLY A 19 -7.95 -19.94 -27.19
N LEU A 20 -7.57 -18.97 -26.32
CA LEU A 20 -8.43 -18.55 -25.21
C LEU A 20 -9.65 -17.76 -25.69
N TYR A 21 -9.47 -16.82 -26.63
CA TYR A 21 -10.60 -16.07 -27.19
C TYR A 21 -11.54 -16.99 -27.94
N ASP A 22 -11.02 -17.96 -28.69
CA ASP A 22 -11.85 -18.96 -29.35
C ASP A 22 -12.62 -19.81 -28.33
N ALA A 23 -11.99 -20.22 -27.23
CA ALA A 23 -12.66 -20.93 -26.15
C ALA A 23 -13.76 -20.08 -25.50
N VAL A 24 -13.46 -18.82 -25.13
CA VAL A 24 -14.43 -17.90 -24.51
C VAL A 24 -15.56 -17.54 -25.46
N PHE A 25 -15.26 -17.21 -26.72
CA PHE A 25 -16.25 -16.87 -27.74
C PHE A 25 -17.07 -18.06 -28.23
N SER A 26 -16.59 -19.28 -28.03
CA SER A 26 -17.39 -20.50 -28.28
C SER A 26 -18.47 -20.73 -27.20
N LEU A 27 -18.36 -20.10 -26.04
CA LEU A 27 -19.37 -20.22 -24.98
C LEU A 27 -20.63 -19.45 -25.39
N SER A 28 -21.75 -20.16 -25.47
CA SER A 28 -23.05 -19.52 -25.60
C SER A 28 -23.45 -18.86 -24.28
N LEU A 29 -24.32 -17.85 -24.33
CA LEU A 29 -24.91 -17.24 -23.12
C LEU A 29 -25.54 -18.30 -22.20
N LYS A 30 -26.23 -19.30 -22.77
CA LYS A 30 -26.80 -20.43 -22.02
C LYS A 30 -25.74 -21.25 -21.27
N ASN A 31 -24.57 -21.45 -21.88
CA ASN A 31 -23.47 -22.19 -21.24
C ASN A 31 -22.81 -21.35 -20.13
N ILE A 32 -22.72 -20.04 -20.29
CA ILE A 32 -22.18 -19.14 -19.27
C ILE A 32 -23.09 -19.16 -18.03
N LEU A 33 -24.42 -19.11 -18.25
CA LEU A 33 -25.44 -19.14 -17.20
C LEU A 33 -25.63 -20.52 -16.54
N ASN A 34 -25.06 -21.58 -17.11
CA ASN A 34 -25.11 -22.92 -16.51
C ASN A 34 -23.87 -23.15 -15.61
N GLU A 35 -24.08 -23.12 -14.29
CA GLU A 35 -23.02 -23.36 -13.31
C GLU A 35 -22.38 -24.76 -13.40
N ASP A 36 -23.14 -25.75 -13.86
CA ASP A 36 -22.67 -27.14 -13.95
C ASP A 36 -21.98 -27.45 -15.30
N PHE A 37 -21.83 -26.49 -16.22
CA PHE A 37 -21.36 -26.74 -17.59
C PHE A 37 -19.98 -27.42 -17.69
N PHE A 38 -19.09 -27.18 -16.72
CA PHE A 38 -17.76 -27.78 -16.63
C PHE A 38 -17.62 -28.82 -15.51
N LYS A 39 -18.68 -29.10 -14.74
CA LYS A 39 -18.62 -29.95 -13.54
C LYS A 39 -18.05 -31.34 -13.80
N ASP A 40 -18.45 -31.97 -14.90
CA ASP A 40 -17.96 -33.31 -15.28
C ASP A 40 -16.70 -33.28 -16.15
N LYS A 41 -16.20 -32.08 -16.50
CA LYS A 41 -15.00 -31.89 -17.34
C LYS A 41 -13.78 -31.54 -16.50
N VAL A 42 -13.98 -30.86 -15.38
CA VAL A 42 -12.89 -30.40 -14.52
C VAL A 42 -12.49 -31.54 -13.59
N GLU A 43 -11.29 -32.06 -13.81
CA GLU A 43 -10.67 -33.07 -12.96
C GLU A 43 -9.95 -32.43 -11.77
N LYS A 44 -9.78 -33.20 -10.68
CA LYS A 44 -8.98 -32.78 -9.54
C LYS A 44 -7.51 -32.65 -9.94
N ILE A 45 -6.88 -31.53 -9.59
CA ILE A 45 -5.49 -31.26 -9.90
C ILE A 45 -4.59 -32.17 -9.03
N PRO A 46 -3.74 -33.02 -9.62
CA PRO A 46 -2.85 -33.92 -8.87
C PRO A 46 -1.82 -33.16 -8.01
N GLU A 47 -1.32 -33.79 -6.95
CA GLU A 47 -0.14 -33.30 -6.20
C GLU A 47 1.17 -33.60 -6.92
N SER A 48 1.22 -34.73 -7.63
CA SER A 48 2.36 -35.21 -8.40
C SER A 48 2.01 -35.35 -9.88
N PHE A 49 2.99 -35.14 -10.74
CA PHE A 49 2.81 -35.14 -12.19
C PHE A 49 3.85 -36.03 -12.86
N CYS A 50 3.42 -36.81 -13.85
CA CYS A 50 4.28 -37.74 -14.58
C CYS A 50 5.01 -37.06 -15.75
N SER A 51 4.47 -35.95 -16.27
CA SER A 51 5.08 -35.20 -17.36
C SER A 51 4.76 -33.71 -17.30
N VAL A 52 5.53 -32.91 -18.06
CA VAL A 52 5.31 -31.46 -18.19
C VAL A 52 3.98 -31.16 -18.89
N GLU A 53 3.60 -31.99 -19.86
CA GLU A 53 2.34 -31.87 -20.59
C GLU A 53 1.14 -32.14 -19.68
N GLN A 54 1.23 -33.16 -18.82
CA GLN A 54 0.22 -33.41 -17.80
C GLN A 54 0.11 -32.23 -16.84
N TYR A 55 1.26 -31.73 -16.36
CA TYR A 55 1.32 -30.59 -15.45
C TYR A 55 0.59 -29.38 -15.99
N PHE A 56 0.95 -28.90 -17.19
CA PHE A 56 0.28 -27.73 -17.75
C PHE A 56 -1.17 -28.02 -18.15
N GLY A 57 -1.47 -29.22 -18.65
CA GLY A 57 -2.81 -29.63 -19.05
C GLY A 57 -3.82 -29.61 -17.91
N SER A 58 -3.41 -29.99 -16.68
CA SER A 58 -4.29 -30.03 -15.50
C SER A 58 -4.87 -28.67 -15.09
N PHE A 59 -4.25 -27.55 -15.50
CA PHE A 59 -4.74 -26.22 -15.15
C PHE A 59 -5.65 -25.58 -16.21
N VAL A 60 -5.72 -26.14 -17.43
CA VAL A 60 -6.45 -25.51 -18.56
C VAL A 60 -7.95 -25.49 -18.33
N LEU A 61 -8.57 -26.63 -17.99
CA LEU A 61 -10.03 -26.70 -17.78
C LEU A 61 -10.49 -25.93 -16.53
N PRO A 62 -9.82 -26.02 -15.37
CA PRO A 62 -10.14 -25.17 -14.22
C PRO A 62 -10.04 -23.66 -14.53
N LEU A 63 -9.08 -23.25 -15.35
CA LEU A 63 -8.93 -21.85 -15.77
C LEU A 63 -10.10 -21.39 -16.67
N LEU A 64 -10.54 -22.24 -17.61
CA LEU A 64 -11.71 -21.94 -18.45
C LEU A 64 -13.00 -21.86 -17.63
N GLU A 65 -13.17 -22.75 -16.66
CA GLU A 65 -14.30 -22.72 -15.73
C GLU A 65 -14.28 -21.47 -14.83
N GLU A 66 -13.11 -21.08 -14.33
CA GLU A 66 -12.95 -19.83 -13.59
C GLU A 66 -13.32 -18.61 -14.46
N THR A 67 -12.92 -18.63 -15.73
CA THR A 67 -13.28 -17.58 -16.71
C THR A 67 -14.78 -17.52 -16.94
N ARG A 68 -15.46 -18.68 -17.08
CA ARG A 68 -16.91 -18.77 -17.21
C ARG A 68 -17.61 -18.22 -15.97
N SER A 69 -17.17 -18.62 -14.77
CA SER A 69 -17.72 -18.15 -13.49
C SER A 69 -17.55 -16.64 -13.32
N GLU A 70 -16.44 -16.06 -13.77
CA GLU A 70 -16.26 -14.61 -13.78
C GLU A 70 -17.24 -13.90 -14.74
N LEU A 71 -17.45 -14.43 -15.94
CA LEU A 71 -18.46 -13.92 -16.87
C LEU A 71 -19.87 -14.05 -16.29
N TYR A 72 -20.18 -15.16 -15.64
CA TYR A 72 -21.47 -15.38 -14.97
C TYR A 72 -21.75 -14.30 -13.91
N SER A 73 -20.79 -14.05 -13.01
CA SER A 73 -20.92 -13.03 -11.98
C SER A 73 -21.08 -11.60 -12.55
N ALA A 74 -20.39 -11.31 -13.66
CA ALA A 74 -20.57 -10.04 -14.37
C ALA A 74 -21.97 -9.91 -14.98
N MET A 75 -22.55 -11.01 -15.48
CA MET A 75 -23.90 -11.05 -16.04
C MET A 75 -24.98 -10.86 -14.98
N GLU A 76 -24.82 -11.44 -13.79
CA GLU A 76 -25.76 -11.22 -12.66
C GLU A 76 -25.85 -9.74 -12.26
N THR A 77 -24.77 -8.99 -12.46
CA THR A 77 -24.67 -7.57 -12.10
C THR A 77 -24.74 -6.62 -13.30
N ILE A 78 -25.22 -7.10 -14.45
CA ILE A 78 -25.20 -6.37 -15.73
C ILE A 78 -25.93 -5.03 -15.68
N SER A 79 -27.00 -4.90 -14.88
CA SER A 79 -27.73 -3.64 -14.70
C SER A 79 -26.90 -2.53 -14.06
N LYS A 80 -25.82 -2.88 -13.37
CA LYS A 80 -24.89 -1.95 -12.71
C LYS A 80 -23.61 -1.74 -13.51
N ALA A 81 -23.38 -2.55 -14.56
CA ALA A 81 -22.15 -2.53 -15.33
C ALA A 81 -21.96 -1.22 -16.13
N PRO A 82 -20.71 -0.77 -16.34
CA PRO A 82 -20.40 0.36 -17.20
C PRO A 82 -20.95 0.16 -18.62
N LEU A 83 -21.63 1.19 -19.14
CA LEU A 83 -22.29 1.19 -20.45
C LEU A 83 -21.86 2.42 -21.26
N THR A 84 -21.61 2.26 -22.56
CA THR A 84 -21.51 3.38 -23.50
C THR A 84 -22.32 3.13 -24.77
N LYS A 85 -22.70 4.20 -25.48
CA LYS A 85 -23.39 4.12 -26.76
C LYS A 85 -22.37 4.05 -27.90
N VAL A 86 -22.66 3.23 -28.91
CA VAL A 86 -21.86 3.17 -30.14
C VAL A 86 -22.29 4.28 -31.08
N VAL A 87 -21.34 5.11 -31.51
CA VAL A 87 -21.53 6.22 -32.44
C VAL A 87 -21.35 5.76 -33.88
N SER A 88 -20.33 4.94 -34.14
CA SER A 88 -20.14 4.32 -35.47
C SER A 88 -19.45 2.97 -35.37
N LEU A 89 -19.77 2.08 -36.31
CA LEU A 89 -19.22 0.73 -36.41
C LEU A 89 -18.76 0.51 -37.87
N LYS A 90 -17.48 0.25 -38.07
CA LYS A 90 -16.91 -0.03 -39.40
C LYS A 90 -16.20 -1.38 -39.42
N SER A 91 -16.57 -2.24 -40.36
CA SER A 91 -15.86 -3.50 -40.61
C SER A 91 -14.63 -3.24 -41.49
N LYS A 92 -13.51 -3.91 -41.19
CA LYS A 92 -12.35 -3.92 -42.10
C LYS A 92 -12.53 -4.99 -43.18
N GLN A 93 -12.48 -4.57 -44.44
CA GLN A 93 -12.76 -5.42 -45.61
C GLN A 93 -11.96 -6.74 -45.67
N ASN A 94 -12.70 -7.78 -46.09
CA ASN A 94 -12.28 -9.06 -46.72
C ASN A 94 -11.60 -10.18 -45.92
N LYS A 95 -11.55 -10.14 -44.59
CA LYS A 95 -11.53 -11.34 -43.72
C LYS A 95 -11.60 -10.95 -42.23
N GLY A 96 -12.71 -11.28 -41.59
CA GLY A 96 -12.71 -11.58 -40.15
C GLY A 96 -13.42 -10.57 -39.26
N ARG A 97 -13.72 -11.07 -38.05
CA ARG A 97 -14.50 -10.50 -36.95
C ARG A 97 -13.92 -9.20 -36.35
N LEU A 98 -13.20 -8.37 -37.12
CA LEU A 98 -12.50 -7.18 -36.65
C LEU A 98 -13.28 -5.90 -37.03
N TYR A 99 -13.48 -5.04 -36.04
CA TYR A 99 -14.31 -3.84 -36.17
C TYR A 99 -13.59 -2.63 -35.56
N ASP A 100 -13.64 -1.50 -36.26
CA ASP A 100 -13.28 -0.19 -35.72
C ASP A 100 -14.58 0.47 -35.21
N VAL A 101 -14.65 0.74 -33.91
CA VAL A 101 -15.85 1.23 -33.23
C VAL A 101 -15.57 2.58 -32.59
N VAL A 102 -16.37 3.58 -32.92
CA VAL A 102 -16.35 4.88 -32.23
C VAL A 102 -17.44 4.86 -31.16
N VAL A 103 -17.07 5.15 -29.92
CA VAL A 103 -17.98 5.19 -28.77
C VAL A 103 -18.18 6.61 -28.28
N ASP A 104 -19.29 6.84 -27.58
CA ASP A 104 -19.51 8.09 -26.85
C ASP A 104 -18.42 8.25 -25.77
N HIS A 105 -17.98 9.49 -25.56
CA HIS A 105 -16.91 9.84 -24.62
C HIS A 105 -17.26 9.51 -23.16
N HIS A 106 -18.54 9.34 -22.84
CA HIS A 106 -19.02 9.20 -21.47
C HIS A 106 -19.51 7.77 -21.18
N TRP A 107 -18.70 6.98 -20.48
CA TRP A 107 -19.14 5.72 -19.89
C TRP A 107 -20.10 5.99 -18.72
N GLN A 108 -21.34 5.55 -18.85
CA GLN A 108 -22.36 5.69 -17.82
C GLN A 108 -22.19 4.58 -16.78
N ASN A 109 -21.73 4.95 -15.57
CA ASN A 109 -21.75 4.08 -14.41
C ASN A 109 -23.16 4.14 -13.78
N ARG A 110 -23.97 3.10 -13.96
CA ARG A 110 -25.35 3.06 -13.44
C ARG A 110 -25.43 2.94 -11.92
N SER A 111 -24.30 2.75 -11.24
CA SER A 111 -24.22 2.45 -9.81
C SER A 111 -23.68 3.58 -8.92
N SER A 112 -23.69 4.84 -9.34
CA SER A 112 -23.24 5.95 -8.48
C SER A 112 -24.36 6.91 -8.09
N SER A 113 -25.03 6.64 -6.97
CA SER A 113 -25.40 7.70 -6.04
C SER A 113 -24.15 8.01 -5.19
N ASN A 114 -23.61 9.23 -5.35
CA ASN A 114 -22.55 9.86 -4.54
C ASN A 114 -21.31 9.03 -4.15
N ASN A 115 -20.16 9.31 -4.79
CA ASN A 115 -18.84 9.60 -4.19
C ASN A 115 -17.69 9.32 -5.17
N GLY A 116 -17.21 10.34 -5.88
CA GLY A 116 -15.80 10.53 -6.26
C GLY A 116 -15.04 9.40 -6.98
N LYS A 117 -15.69 8.44 -7.62
CA LYS A 117 -15.00 7.44 -8.46
C LYS A 117 -14.93 7.92 -9.90
N GLU A 118 -13.74 7.88 -10.48
CA GLU A 118 -13.50 8.19 -11.89
C GLU A 118 -14.40 7.34 -12.81
N PRO A 119 -14.87 7.91 -13.94
CA PRO A 119 -15.65 7.16 -14.92
C PRO A 119 -14.84 5.97 -15.45
N TYR A 120 -15.53 4.87 -15.75
CA TYR A 120 -14.88 3.67 -16.28
C TYR A 120 -14.17 4.00 -17.61
N GLU A 121 -12.99 3.41 -17.79
CA GLU A 121 -12.22 3.50 -19.02
C GLU A 121 -11.98 2.08 -19.58
N SER A 122 -12.12 1.90 -20.89
CA SER A 122 -11.86 0.61 -21.54
C SER A 122 -10.37 0.35 -21.73
N PHE A 123 -9.94 -0.89 -21.51
CA PHE A 123 -8.58 -1.37 -21.66
C PHE A 123 -8.47 -2.54 -22.66
N PRO A 124 -7.31 -2.73 -23.30
CA PRO A 124 -7.03 -3.95 -24.04
C PRO A 124 -7.29 -5.21 -23.21
N GLY A 125 -7.94 -6.20 -23.83
CA GLY A 125 -8.35 -7.44 -23.18
C GLY A 125 -9.69 -7.38 -22.44
N ASP A 126 -10.39 -6.23 -22.44
CA ASP A 126 -11.77 -6.20 -21.98
C ASP A 126 -12.65 -7.08 -22.87
N ILE A 127 -13.58 -7.79 -22.25
CA ILE A 127 -14.71 -8.47 -22.88
C ILE A 127 -15.94 -7.62 -22.63
N LEU A 128 -16.58 -7.20 -23.71
CA LEU A 128 -17.80 -6.41 -23.72
C LEU A 128 -18.92 -7.19 -24.40
N ILE A 129 -20.16 -6.78 -24.14
CA ILE A 129 -21.32 -7.19 -24.92
C ILE A 129 -21.71 -6.03 -25.82
N LEU A 130 -21.85 -6.30 -27.12
CA LEU A 130 -22.54 -5.43 -28.06
C LEU A 130 -24.01 -5.84 -28.14
N THR A 131 -24.91 -4.92 -27.82
CA THR A 131 -26.36 -5.16 -27.82
C THR A 131 -27.16 -3.97 -28.36
N ASP A 132 -28.33 -4.23 -28.94
CA ASP A 132 -29.29 -3.22 -29.41
C ASP A 132 -30.30 -2.78 -28.33
N THR A 133 -30.24 -3.41 -27.16
CA THR A 133 -31.11 -3.11 -26.02
C THR A 133 -30.30 -2.81 -24.77
N LYS A 134 -30.88 -2.04 -23.85
CA LYS A 134 -30.30 -1.75 -22.54
C LYS A 134 -30.78 -2.83 -21.55
N PRO A 135 -30.01 -3.89 -21.24
CA PRO A 135 -30.48 -4.96 -20.36
C PRO A 135 -30.60 -4.47 -18.92
N GLU A 136 -31.62 -4.97 -18.22
CA GLU A 136 -31.76 -4.90 -16.76
C GLU A 136 -31.37 -6.22 -16.11
N THR A 137 -31.55 -7.33 -16.84
CA THR A 137 -31.22 -8.69 -16.41
C THR A 137 -30.43 -9.42 -17.49
N ALA A 138 -29.64 -10.43 -17.10
CA ALA A 138 -28.95 -11.29 -18.07
C ALA A 138 -29.90 -12.01 -19.03
N THR A 139 -31.14 -12.29 -18.59
CA THR A 139 -32.19 -12.91 -19.40
C THR A 139 -32.73 -12.02 -20.49
N ASP A 140 -32.61 -10.69 -20.38
CA ASP A 140 -33.00 -9.76 -21.44
C ASP A 140 -32.18 -9.99 -22.72
N LEU A 141 -30.93 -10.44 -22.57
CA LEU A 141 -30.03 -10.76 -23.69
C LEU A 141 -30.41 -12.06 -24.42
N LEU A 142 -31.28 -12.89 -23.84
CA LEU A 142 -31.75 -14.15 -24.43
C LEU A 142 -33.08 -13.99 -25.17
N LYS A 143 -33.68 -12.79 -25.18
CA LYS A 143 -34.96 -12.53 -25.87
C LYS A 143 -34.80 -12.69 -27.38
N VAL A 144 -35.78 -13.33 -28.00
CA VAL A 144 -35.81 -13.60 -29.46
C VAL A 144 -35.86 -12.27 -30.21
N GLY A 145 -34.92 -12.04 -31.12
CA GLY A 145 -34.82 -10.82 -31.94
C GLY A 145 -33.85 -9.76 -31.43
N SER A 146 -33.29 -9.89 -30.22
CA SER A 146 -32.25 -8.99 -29.71
C SER A 146 -30.87 -9.35 -30.28
N MET A 147 -30.15 -8.35 -30.80
CA MET A 147 -28.78 -8.56 -31.25
C MET A 147 -27.88 -8.61 -30.01
N CYS A 148 -27.15 -9.71 -29.81
CA CYS A 148 -26.18 -9.82 -28.71
C CYS A 148 -24.94 -10.59 -29.16
N THR A 149 -23.78 -9.92 -29.10
CA THR A 149 -22.49 -10.50 -29.49
C THR A 149 -21.40 -10.11 -28.51
N PHE A 150 -20.60 -11.08 -28.07
CA PHE A 150 -19.39 -10.80 -27.29
C PHE A 150 -18.33 -10.16 -28.18
N VAL A 151 -17.70 -9.12 -27.70
CA VAL A 151 -16.58 -8.45 -28.36
C VAL A 151 -15.42 -8.30 -27.38
N SER A 152 -14.18 -8.31 -27.88
CA SER A 152 -13.00 -8.02 -27.07
C SER A 152 -12.25 -6.81 -27.61
N VAL A 153 -11.81 -5.94 -26.69
CA VAL A 153 -11.00 -4.76 -27.01
C VAL A 153 -9.56 -5.20 -27.29
N LEU A 154 -9.07 -4.94 -28.49
CA LEU A 154 -7.69 -5.22 -28.89
C LEU A 154 -6.77 -4.02 -28.64
N PHE A 155 -7.25 -2.84 -28.99
CA PHE A 155 -6.49 -1.60 -28.93
C PHE A 155 -7.43 -0.40 -28.78
N LYS A 156 -6.92 0.67 -28.18
CA LYS A 156 -7.61 1.94 -27.98
C LYS A 156 -6.70 3.07 -28.45
N ASP A 157 -7.26 4.04 -29.16
CA ASP A 157 -6.52 5.23 -29.61
C ASP A 157 -6.23 6.22 -28.46
N GLN A 158 -5.27 7.14 -28.65
CA GLN A 158 -4.78 8.07 -27.62
C GLN A 158 -5.88 8.98 -27.03
N ILE A 159 -6.88 9.34 -27.84
CA ILE A 159 -8.02 10.19 -27.43
C ILE A 159 -9.12 9.35 -26.75
N GLY A 160 -9.08 8.03 -26.95
CA GLY A 160 -9.93 7.06 -26.27
C GLY A 160 -11.35 6.89 -26.76
N THR A 161 -11.70 7.51 -27.88
CA THR A 161 -13.01 7.40 -28.54
C THR A 161 -13.13 6.24 -29.50
N THR A 162 -12.01 5.82 -30.10
CA THR A 162 -11.98 4.78 -31.12
C THR A 162 -11.37 3.50 -30.54
N LEU A 163 -12.16 2.44 -30.57
CA LEU A 163 -11.83 1.10 -30.08
C LEU A 163 -11.70 0.14 -31.26
N LYS A 164 -10.63 -0.64 -31.27
CA LYS A 164 -10.49 -1.78 -32.19
C LYS A 164 -10.97 -3.04 -31.49
N LEU A 165 -12.02 -3.64 -32.01
CA LEU A 165 -12.70 -4.78 -31.40
C LEU A 165 -12.56 -6.04 -32.27
N THR A 166 -12.54 -7.20 -31.62
CA THR A 166 -12.79 -8.49 -32.26
C THR A 166 -14.09 -9.10 -31.73
N ALA A 167 -14.98 -9.56 -32.61
CA ALA A 167 -16.28 -10.11 -32.25
C ALA A 167 -16.27 -11.64 -32.21
N SER A 168 -17.18 -12.23 -31.43
CA SER A 168 -17.40 -13.68 -31.38
C SER A 168 -18.12 -14.22 -32.62
N LYS A 169 -19.00 -13.40 -33.21
CA LYS A 169 -19.78 -13.68 -34.41
C LYS A 169 -19.72 -12.46 -35.34
N ASP A 170 -19.97 -12.68 -36.62
CA ASP A 170 -20.07 -11.57 -37.57
C ASP A 170 -21.25 -10.68 -37.20
N ILE A 171 -21.01 -9.37 -37.18
CA ILE A 171 -22.00 -8.36 -36.87
C ILE A 171 -22.56 -7.90 -38.21
N PRO A 172 -23.88 -8.03 -38.44
CA PRO A 172 -24.50 -7.52 -39.67
C PRO A 172 -24.34 -5.99 -39.69
N VAL A 173 -23.43 -5.50 -40.53
CA VAL A 173 -23.24 -4.06 -40.77
C VAL A 173 -24.14 -3.68 -41.94
N ASP A 174 -25.45 -3.66 -41.72
CA ASP A 174 -26.38 -3.02 -42.65
C ASP A 174 -26.46 -1.52 -42.33
N ASP A 175 -26.57 -0.65 -43.33
CA ASP A 175 -26.72 0.81 -43.12
C ASP A 175 -27.92 1.16 -42.21
N ASP A 176 -28.92 0.27 -42.11
CA ASP A 176 -30.09 0.38 -41.23
C ASP A 176 -29.81 0.03 -39.75
N SER A 177 -28.71 -0.66 -39.44
CA SER A 177 -28.35 -1.06 -38.07
C SER A 177 -27.98 0.13 -37.17
N LEU A 178 -27.55 1.25 -37.77
CA LEU A 178 -27.28 2.51 -37.08
C LEU A 178 -28.56 3.31 -36.75
N LYS A 179 -29.73 2.95 -37.31
CA LYS A 179 -31.01 3.54 -36.87
C LYS A 179 -31.43 3.05 -35.49
N LYS A 180 -30.94 1.89 -35.05
CA LYS A 180 -31.09 1.39 -33.67
C LYS A 180 -29.89 1.80 -32.83
N SER A 181 -30.14 2.29 -31.61
CA SER A 181 -29.06 2.67 -30.70
C SER A 181 -28.35 1.41 -30.19
N LEU A 182 -27.11 1.18 -30.63
CA LEU A 182 -26.25 0.11 -30.14
C LEU A 182 -25.50 0.53 -28.87
N PHE A 183 -25.28 -0.44 -27.99
CA PHE A 183 -24.62 -0.25 -26.70
C PHE A 183 -23.50 -1.26 -26.48
N LEU A 184 -22.43 -0.80 -25.83
CA LEU A 184 -21.36 -1.63 -25.30
C LEU A 184 -21.43 -1.69 -23.78
N ILE A 185 -21.41 -2.90 -23.23
CA ILE A 185 -21.48 -3.16 -21.79
C ILE A 185 -20.22 -3.91 -21.37
N PHE A 186 -19.52 -3.41 -20.36
CA PHE A 186 -18.34 -4.09 -19.82
C PHE A 186 -18.72 -5.30 -18.96
N LEU A 187 -17.98 -6.41 -19.14
CA LEU A 187 -18.11 -7.61 -18.29
C LEU A 187 -16.88 -7.85 -17.44
N THR A 188 -15.73 -8.11 -18.08
CA THR A 188 -14.48 -8.45 -17.39
C THR A 188 -13.27 -8.16 -18.27
N ASN A 189 -12.07 -8.11 -17.69
CA ASN A 189 -10.82 -8.04 -18.43
C ASN A 189 -10.08 -9.39 -18.35
N VAL A 190 -9.93 -10.07 -19.50
CA VAL A 190 -9.32 -11.41 -19.57
C VAL A 190 -7.80 -11.37 -19.68
N THR A 191 -7.14 -10.21 -19.58
CA THR A 191 -5.68 -10.11 -19.72
C THR A 191 -4.92 -11.01 -18.73
N PRO A 192 -5.24 -11.05 -17.42
CA PRO A 192 -4.56 -11.95 -16.50
C PRO A 192 -4.73 -13.43 -16.89
N ILE A 193 -5.95 -13.83 -17.26
CA ILE A 193 -6.30 -15.20 -17.68
C ILE A 193 -5.55 -15.56 -18.97
N LYS A 194 -5.49 -14.66 -19.94
CA LYS A 194 -4.75 -14.82 -21.19
C LYS A 194 -3.27 -15.08 -20.95
N ARG A 195 -2.66 -14.36 -20.01
CA ARG A 195 -1.24 -14.53 -19.65
C ARG A 195 -0.99 -15.89 -19.02
N ILE A 196 -1.87 -16.34 -18.13
CA ILE A 196 -1.83 -17.69 -17.55
C ILE A 196 -1.96 -18.74 -18.66
N PHE A 197 -3.03 -18.66 -19.46
CA PHE A 197 -3.31 -19.59 -20.55
C PHE A 197 -2.11 -19.70 -21.49
N HIS A 198 -1.56 -18.56 -21.93
CA HIS A 198 -0.36 -18.56 -22.76
C HIS A 198 0.79 -19.29 -22.06
N SER A 199 1.09 -18.97 -20.80
CA SER A 199 2.20 -19.61 -20.05
C SER A 199 2.09 -21.13 -19.94
N LEU A 200 0.86 -21.67 -19.87
CA LEU A 200 0.59 -23.11 -19.85
C LEU A 200 0.84 -23.77 -21.22
N HIS A 201 0.75 -23.01 -22.31
CA HIS A 201 1.00 -23.49 -23.67
C HIS A 201 2.40 -23.14 -24.19
N MET A 202 3.29 -22.56 -23.36
CA MET A 202 4.70 -22.31 -23.73
C MET A 202 5.61 -23.42 -23.22
N SER A 203 6.71 -23.64 -23.91
CA SER A 203 7.78 -24.56 -23.50
C SER A 203 9.15 -23.87 -23.58
N ARG A 204 9.27 -22.70 -22.96
CA ARG A 204 10.46 -21.83 -23.06
C ARG A 204 11.54 -22.17 -22.03
N ASN A 205 11.17 -22.56 -20.82
CA ASN A 205 12.13 -22.94 -19.79
C ASN A 205 11.70 -24.21 -19.04
N LEU A 206 12.12 -25.36 -19.55
CA LEU A 206 11.75 -26.67 -18.99
C LEU A 206 12.67 -27.14 -17.87
N LYS A 207 13.83 -26.49 -17.64
CA LYS A 207 14.81 -26.97 -16.64
C LYS A 207 14.27 -26.84 -15.23
N ILE A 208 13.83 -25.63 -14.86
CA ILE A 208 13.23 -25.38 -13.55
C ILE A 208 11.84 -26.02 -13.42
N VAL A 209 11.09 -26.12 -14.53
CA VAL A 209 9.79 -26.81 -14.53
C VAL A 209 9.97 -28.29 -14.21
N LYS A 210 10.97 -28.97 -14.77
CA LYS A 210 11.23 -30.37 -14.40
C LYS A 210 11.58 -30.54 -12.92
N GLU A 211 12.33 -29.60 -12.34
CA GLU A 211 12.65 -29.62 -10.90
C GLU A 211 11.40 -29.55 -10.01
N ILE A 212 10.34 -28.83 -10.41
CA ILE A 212 9.07 -28.75 -9.64
C ILE A 212 8.14 -29.96 -9.82
N LEU A 213 8.42 -30.85 -10.79
CA LEU A 213 7.67 -32.10 -11.00
C LEU A 213 8.28 -33.27 -10.22
N CYS A 214 9.60 -33.25 -10.00
CA CYS A 214 10.34 -34.34 -9.37
C CYS A 214 9.82 -34.64 -7.95
N THR A 215 9.41 -35.90 -7.75
CA THR A 215 8.63 -36.38 -6.60
C THR A 215 9.44 -37.19 -5.59
N ASP A 216 10.74 -37.38 -5.81
CA ASP A 216 11.52 -38.26 -4.94
C ASP A 216 12.29 -37.45 -3.88
N PRO A 217 11.83 -37.44 -2.60
CA PRO A 217 12.52 -36.77 -1.51
C PRO A 217 13.94 -37.31 -1.27
N GLY A 218 14.28 -38.52 -1.76
CA GLY A 218 15.62 -39.10 -1.72
C GLY A 218 16.57 -38.60 -2.81
N VAL A 219 16.05 -38.07 -3.93
CA VAL A 219 16.84 -37.60 -5.10
C VAL A 219 17.01 -36.08 -5.13
N VAL A 220 16.46 -35.36 -4.15
CA VAL A 220 16.82 -33.95 -3.90
C VAL A 220 18.23 -33.90 -3.30
N LYS A 221 19.26 -34.32 -4.06
CA LYS A 221 20.66 -33.95 -3.82
C LYS A 221 20.71 -32.42 -3.85
N ARG A 222 20.60 -31.80 -2.68
CA ARG A 222 20.56 -30.34 -2.50
C ARG A 222 21.89 -29.68 -2.83
N ASN A 223 22.97 -30.43 -2.67
CA ASN A 223 24.31 -29.98 -2.96
C ASN A 223 24.77 -30.63 -4.27
N CYS A 224 25.23 -29.81 -5.19
CA CYS A 224 25.95 -30.29 -6.34
C CYS A 224 27.28 -30.87 -5.85
N GLU A 225 27.48 -32.17 -6.06
CA GLU A 225 28.71 -32.90 -5.69
C GLU A 225 29.96 -32.31 -6.38
N LEU A 226 29.78 -31.58 -7.49
CA LEU A 226 30.85 -30.87 -8.19
C LEU A 226 31.17 -29.50 -7.58
N CYS A 227 30.21 -28.86 -6.88
CA CYS A 227 30.36 -27.50 -6.35
C CYS A 227 30.70 -27.45 -4.85
N CYS A 228 30.56 -28.55 -4.11
CA CYS A 228 30.82 -28.59 -2.67
C CYS A 228 32.29 -28.36 -2.29
N MET A 229 33.24 -28.48 -3.22
CA MET A 229 34.67 -28.26 -2.97
C MET A 229 35.08 -26.77 -2.96
N GLN A 230 34.19 -25.83 -3.30
CA GLN A 230 34.52 -24.39 -3.44
C GLN A 230 33.83 -23.45 -2.44
N GLN A 231 33.07 -23.98 -1.47
CA GLN A 231 32.11 -23.17 -0.67
C GLN A 231 32.67 -22.22 0.41
N ASN A 232 33.99 -21.96 0.45
CA ASN A 232 34.61 -21.18 1.54
C ASN A 232 34.88 -19.69 1.27
N LYS A 233 34.28 -19.07 0.24
CA LYS A 233 34.18 -17.59 0.21
C LYS A 233 32.85 -17.16 0.82
N LEU A 234 32.76 -17.29 2.14
CA LEU A 234 31.61 -16.85 2.93
C LEU A 234 31.30 -15.37 2.63
N LEU A 235 30.02 -15.08 2.37
CA LEU A 235 29.49 -13.72 2.30
C LEU A 235 29.95 -12.94 3.54
N ALA A 236 30.39 -11.70 3.35
CA ALA A 236 30.90 -10.88 4.45
C ALA A 236 29.83 -10.79 5.57
N PRO A 237 30.15 -11.13 6.84
CA PRO A 237 29.22 -11.07 7.97
C PRO A 237 28.53 -9.70 8.14
N ARG A 238 29.16 -8.62 7.66
CA ARG A 238 28.62 -7.26 7.66
C ARG A 238 27.31 -7.12 6.85
N LEU A 239 27.12 -7.94 5.80
CA LEU A 239 25.98 -7.85 4.86
C LEU A 239 24.71 -8.58 5.34
N LEU A 240 24.83 -9.42 6.37
CA LEU A 240 23.71 -10.09 7.05
C LEU A 240 23.38 -9.43 8.40
N SER A 241 24.02 -8.30 8.71
CA SER A 241 23.82 -7.59 9.97
C SER A 241 22.34 -7.16 10.13
N GLY A 242 21.80 -7.35 11.34
CA GLY A 242 20.41 -7.03 11.65
C GLY A 242 19.38 -8.08 11.24
N LEU A 243 19.78 -9.22 10.69
CA LEU A 243 18.96 -10.44 10.61
C LEU A 243 19.14 -11.31 11.85
N ASN A 244 18.11 -12.08 12.19
CA ASN A 244 18.26 -13.18 13.16
C ASN A 244 18.81 -14.44 12.46
N ASP A 245 19.12 -15.48 13.24
CA ASP A 245 19.74 -16.71 12.74
C ASP A 245 18.90 -17.43 11.67
N SER A 246 17.57 -17.50 11.83
CA SER A 246 16.71 -18.18 10.86
C SER A 246 16.64 -17.43 9.53
N GLN A 247 16.55 -16.10 9.58
CA GLN A 247 16.60 -15.23 8.41
C GLN A 247 17.97 -15.30 7.72
N ALA A 248 19.07 -15.20 8.49
CA ALA A 248 20.43 -15.26 7.97
C ALA A 248 20.73 -16.62 7.32
N LYS A 249 20.28 -17.72 7.93
CA LYS A 249 20.40 -19.07 7.38
C LYS A 249 19.60 -19.23 6.08
N ALA A 250 18.38 -18.69 6.01
CA ALA A 250 17.57 -18.71 4.80
C ALA A 250 18.27 -17.97 3.65
N VAL A 251 18.75 -16.73 3.90
CA VAL A 251 19.46 -15.93 2.89
C VAL A 251 20.76 -16.61 2.45
N SER A 252 21.56 -17.11 3.39
CA SER A 252 22.83 -17.78 3.09
C SER A 252 22.64 -19.05 2.25
N THR A 253 21.59 -19.82 2.53
CA THR A 253 21.25 -21.02 1.76
C THR A 253 20.82 -20.66 0.33
N CYS A 254 20.02 -19.61 0.15
CA CYS A 254 19.61 -19.15 -1.17
C CYS A 254 20.82 -18.65 -1.99
N LEU A 255 21.73 -17.90 -1.36
CA LEU A 255 22.92 -17.36 -2.02
C LEU A 255 23.98 -18.43 -2.33
N SER A 256 24.09 -19.50 -1.54
CA SER A 256 25.04 -20.58 -1.83
C SER A 256 24.66 -21.35 -3.10
N ARG A 257 23.37 -21.52 -3.37
CA ARG A 257 22.86 -22.20 -4.57
C ARG A 257 23.19 -21.49 -5.88
N MET A 258 23.37 -20.17 -5.83
CA MET A 258 23.79 -19.36 -6.97
C MET A 258 25.16 -19.73 -7.54
N HIS A 259 26.00 -20.40 -6.74
CA HIS A 259 27.33 -20.82 -7.19
C HIS A 259 27.27 -22.11 -8.04
N CYS A 260 26.08 -22.73 -8.18
CA CYS A 260 25.89 -23.95 -8.94
C CYS A 260 25.18 -23.68 -10.28
N ASN A 261 25.92 -23.72 -11.38
CA ASN A 261 25.32 -23.68 -12.71
C ASN A 261 24.83 -25.06 -13.22
N HIS A 262 25.08 -26.14 -12.47
CA HIS A 262 24.82 -27.52 -12.91
C HIS A 262 23.39 -28.01 -12.60
N LYS A 263 22.75 -27.45 -11.57
CA LYS A 263 21.42 -27.90 -11.11
C LYS A 263 20.48 -26.70 -10.92
N SER A 264 19.21 -26.85 -11.31
CA SER A 264 18.15 -25.90 -10.97
C SER A 264 17.68 -26.11 -9.54
N SER A 265 17.15 -25.09 -8.89
CA SER A 265 16.65 -25.24 -7.52
C SER A 265 15.44 -24.36 -7.24
N VAL A 266 14.55 -24.86 -6.40
CA VAL A 266 13.45 -24.08 -5.83
C VAL A 266 13.57 -24.09 -4.31
N ASP A 267 13.63 -22.90 -3.72
CA ASP A 267 13.68 -22.67 -2.28
C ASP A 267 12.33 -22.19 -1.76
N LEU A 268 11.94 -22.70 -0.60
CA LEU A 268 10.76 -22.23 0.13
C LEU A 268 11.22 -21.48 1.38
N ILE A 269 10.85 -20.21 1.52
CA ILE A 269 10.98 -19.47 2.77
C ILE A 269 9.60 -19.33 3.37
N TRP A 270 9.37 -20.00 4.50
CA TRP A 270 8.12 -19.95 5.21
C TRP A 270 8.18 -18.87 6.30
N GLY A 271 7.39 -17.82 6.14
CA GLY A 271 7.41 -16.69 7.06
C GLY A 271 6.03 -16.37 7.62
N PRO A 272 5.73 -16.83 8.84
CA PRO A 272 4.52 -16.41 9.57
C PRO A 272 4.39 -14.88 9.74
N PRO A 273 3.23 -14.35 10.16
CA PRO A 273 3.00 -12.93 10.35
C PRO A 273 4.02 -12.28 11.29
N GLY A 274 4.56 -11.12 10.91
CA GLY A 274 5.52 -10.37 11.73
C GLY A 274 6.94 -10.94 11.75
N THR A 275 7.25 -12.01 11.01
CA THR A 275 8.60 -12.64 11.04
C THR A 275 9.65 -11.99 10.14
N GLY A 276 9.30 -10.88 9.48
CA GLY A 276 10.23 -10.12 8.64
C GLY A 276 10.48 -10.73 7.27
N LYS A 277 9.50 -11.42 6.65
CA LYS A 277 9.57 -11.90 5.25
C LYS A 277 10.18 -10.89 4.30
N THR A 278 9.54 -9.73 4.16
CA THR A 278 9.96 -8.67 3.25
C THR A 278 11.34 -8.10 3.62
N LYS A 279 11.71 -8.06 4.91
CA LYS A 279 13.07 -7.66 5.35
C LYS A 279 14.12 -8.68 4.86
N THR A 280 13.84 -9.96 5.03
CA THR A 280 14.69 -11.08 4.59
C THR A 280 14.86 -11.05 3.07
N VAL A 281 13.76 -10.88 2.33
CA VAL A 281 13.76 -10.72 0.87
C VAL A 281 14.57 -9.49 0.45
N SER A 282 14.38 -8.34 1.11
CA SER A 282 15.10 -7.11 0.75
C SER A 282 16.62 -7.26 0.88
N ILE A 283 17.08 -7.94 1.94
CA ILE A 283 18.52 -8.21 2.16
C ILE A 283 19.05 -9.24 1.17
N LEU A 284 18.27 -10.28 0.84
CA LEU A 284 18.62 -11.22 -0.24
C LEU A 284 18.81 -10.48 -1.57
N LEU A 285 17.84 -9.65 -1.97
CA LEU A 285 17.87 -8.89 -3.22
C LEU A 285 19.01 -7.86 -3.25
N PHE A 286 19.28 -7.19 -2.14
CA PHE A 286 20.41 -6.27 -2.01
C PHE A 286 21.75 -6.99 -2.26
N ASN A 287 21.94 -8.18 -1.69
CA ASN A 287 23.14 -9.00 -1.91
C ASN A 287 23.25 -9.49 -3.36
N LEU A 288 22.14 -9.93 -3.96
CA LEU A 288 22.09 -10.34 -5.37
C LEU A 288 22.47 -9.19 -6.32
N LEU A 289 22.02 -7.98 -6.01
CA LEU A 289 22.32 -6.78 -6.79
C LEU A 289 23.77 -6.31 -6.61
N LYS A 290 24.21 -6.05 -5.37
CA LYS A 290 25.48 -5.37 -5.10
C LYS A 290 26.69 -6.29 -5.10
N VAL A 291 26.54 -7.53 -4.61
CA VAL A 291 27.66 -8.47 -4.44
C VAL A 291 27.76 -9.38 -5.65
N MET A 292 26.65 -10.03 -6.00
CA MET A 292 26.66 -11.06 -7.05
C MET A 292 26.48 -10.51 -8.46
N LYS A 293 25.99 -9.26 -8.60
CA LYS A 293 25.60 -8.64 -9.87
C LYS A 293 24.71 -9.57 -10.71
N CYS A 294 23.80 -10.28 -10.03
CA CYS A 294 22.95 -11.28 -10.64
C CYS A 294 21.67 -10.64 -11.17
N ARG A 295 21.37 -10.88 -12.45
CA ARG A 295 20.12 -10.43 -13.05
C ARG A 295 18.95 -11.22 -12.49
N THR A 296 18.10 -10.52 -11.74
CA THR A 296 17.08 -11.09 -10.87
C THR A 296 15.72 -10.49 -11.19
N LEU A 297 14.72 -11.36 -11.35
CA LEU A 297 13.32 -10.96 -11.44
C LEU A 297 12.66 -11.12 -10.07
N VAL A 298 11.94 -10.09 -9.63
CA VAL A 298 11.18 -10.07 -8.38
C VAL A 298 9.71 -9.88 -8.73
N CYS A 299 8.88 -10.79 -8.22
CA CYS A 299 7.46 -10.79 -8.44
C CYS A 299 6.69 -10.84 -7.12
N ALA A 300 5.47 -10.32 -7.15
CA ALA A 300 4.47 -10.51 -6.10
C ALA A 300 3.06 -10.59 -6.73
N PRO A 301 2.06 -11.17 -6.04
CA PRO A 301 0.68 -11.24 -6.53
C PRO A 301 0.05 -9.85 -6.68
N THR A 302 0.34 -8.92 -5.77
CA THR A 302 -0.32 -7.61 -5.70
C THR A 302 0.65 -6.44 -5.93
N ASN A 303 0.11 -5.32 -6.42
CA ASN A 303 0.86 -4.08 -6.57
C ASN A 303 1.44 -3.60 -5.23
N VAL A 304 0.65 -3.68 -4.15
CA VAL A 304 1.08 -3.25 -2.81
C VAL A 304 2.28 -4.05 -2.31
N ALA A 305 2.25 -5.38 -2.48
CA ALA A 305 3.35 -6.24 -2.06
C ALA A 305 4.63 -5.92 -2.84
N ILE A 306 4.55 -5.77 -4.17
CA ILE A 306 5.75 -5.50 -4.97
C ILE A 306 6.34 -4.10 -4.69
N THR A 307 5.50 -3.08 -4.49
CA THR A 307 5.96 -1.73 -4.15
C THR A 307 6.63 -1.67 -2.78
N GLU A 308 6.14 -2.45 -1.81
CA GLU A 308 6.73 -2.53 -0.47
C GLU A 308 8.13 -3.17 -0.52
N VAL A 309 8.30 -4.28 -1.25
CA VAL A 309 9.62 -4.89 -1.44
C VAL A 309 10.56 -3.93 -2.16
N ALA A 310 10.08 -3.27 -3.23
CA ALA A 310 10.88 -2.33 -4.01
C ALA A 310 11.34 -1.12 -3.17
N SER A 311 10.46 -0.53 -2.36
CA SER A 311 10.79 0.59 -1.47
C SER A 311 11.88 0.21 -0.46
N ARG A 312 11.78 -0.96 0.18
CA ARG A 312 12.79 -1.43 1.15
C ARG A 312 14.15 -1.69 0.51
N VAL A 313 14.19 -2.30 -0.67
CA VAL A 313 15.46 -2.50 -1.39
C VAL A 313 16.06 -1.15 -1.80
N LEU A 314 15.25 -0.23 -2.30
CA LEU A 314 15.70 1.11 -2.67
C LEU A 314 16.29 1.87 -1.47
N LYS A 315 15.66 1.76 -0.30
CA LYS A 315 16.16 2.32 0.96
C LYS A 315 17.54 1.75 1.33
N LEU A 316 17.72 0.43 1.31
CA LEU A 316 19.02 -0.21 1.56
C LEU A 316 20.10 0.26 0.58
N VAL A 317 19.73 0.43 -0.69
CA VAL A 317 20.66 0.90 -1.73
C VAL A 317 21.05 2.38 -1.51
N LYS A 318 20.11 3.24 -1.10
CA LYS A 318 20.36 4.63 -0.73
C LYS A 318 21.26 4.73 0.52
N GLU A 319 20.93 4.02 1.59
CA GLU A 319 21.72 3.97 2.84
C GLU A 319 23.15 3.46 2.59
N SER A 320 23.34 2.47 1.71
CA SER A 320 24.67 1.98 1.35
C SER A 320 25.52 3.00 0.57
N SER A 321 24.89 4.03 -0.02
CA SER A 321 25.54 5.05 -0.84
C SER A 321 25.83 6.36 -0.07
N GLU A 322 25.19 6.57 1.08
CA GLU A 322 25.33 7.79 1.91
C GLU A 322 26.66 7.87 2.68
N GLY A 323 27.46 6.79 2.70
CA GLY A 323 28.82 6.79 3.25
C GLY A 323 29.85 7.56 2.40
N ASP A 324 29.49 7.98 1.18
CA ASP A 324 30.32 8.77 0.27
C ASP A 324 29.71 10.18 0.18
N ALA A 325 30.43 11.19 0.68
CA ALA A 325 29.92 12.53 1.00
C ALA A 325 28.96 13.16 -0.04
N GLY A 326 27.87 13.77 0.46
CA GLY A 326 26.72 14.32 -0.28
C GLY A 326 26.95 15.52 -1.23
N ARG A 327 28.08 15.57 -1.94
CA ARG A 327 28.37 16.54 -3.01
C ARG A 327 28.72 15.91 -4.37
N ASP A 328 28.68 14.58 -4.52
CA ASP A 328 29.04 13.94 -5.80
C ASP A 328 27.84 13.90 -6.77
N ILE A 329 28.07 14.11 -8.08
CA ILE A 329 27.07 14.05 -9.17
C ILE A 329 26.35 12.69 -9.23
N LEU A 330 26.96 11.69 -8.58
CA LEU A 330 26.72 10.26 -8.73
C LEU A 330 26.17 9.61 -7.46
N SER A 331 25.52 10.39 -6.60
CA SER A 331 24.88 9.87 -5.38
C SER A 331 23.80 8.84 -5.75
N CYS A 332 24.18 7.56 -5.65
CA CYS A 332 23.35 6.38 -5.86
C CYS A 332 22.82 6.18 -7.30
N PRO A 333 23.53 5.44 -8.18
CA PRO A 333 23.00 5.04 -9.48
C PRO A 333 21.85 4.03 -9.30
N LEU A 334 20.68 4.35 -9.86
CA LEU A 334 19.44 3.57 -9.73
C LEU A 334 19.04 2.84 -11.02
N GLY A 335 19.77 3.05 -12.12
CA GLY A 335 19.45 2.47 -13.42
C GLY A 335 19.40 0.93 -13.44
N ASP A 336 20.08 0.27 -12.50
CA ASP A 336 20.06 -1.19 -12.37
C ASP A 336 18.79 -1.74 -11.72
N ILE A 337 18.00 -0.89 -11.06
CA ILE A 337 16.75 -1.25 -10.38
C ILE A 337 15.58 -0.73 -11.19
N LEU A 338 14.60 -1.56 -11.54
CA LEU A 338 13.46 -1.16 -12.36
C LEU A 338 12.16 -1.71 -11.79
N LEU A 339 11.13 -0.87 -11.68
CA LEU A 339 9.77 -1.26 -11.35
C LEU A 339 8.88 -0.98 -12.57
N PHE A 340 8.08 -1.95 -12.99
CA PHE A 340 7.10 -1.75 -14.06
C PHE A 340 5.78 -2.47 -13.80
N GLY A 341 4.70 -1.92 -14.35
CA GLY A 341 3.36 -2.47 -14.27
C GLY A 341 2.33 -1.45 -14.77
N ASN A 342 1.07 -1.63 -14.39
CA ASN A 342 0.02 -0.68 -14.77
C ASN A 342 0.11 0.59 -13.91
N THR A 343 0.34 1.72 -14.57
CA THR A 343 0.60 3.04 -13.98
C THR A 343 -0.55 3.55 -13.11
N GLU A 344 -1.80 3.38 -13.55
CA GLU A 344 -3.00 3.81 -12.82
C GLU A 344 -3.21 3.02 -11.53
N ARG A 345 -2.86 1.73 -11.53
CA ARG A 345 -3.11 0.83 -10.40
C ARG A 345 -1.98 0.74 -9.39
N LEU A 346 -0.77 1.15 -9.76
CA LEU A 346 0.42 1.02 -8.91
C LEU A 346 0.52 2.09 -7.83
N LYS A 347 -0.26 3.19 -7.89
CA LYS A 347 -0.27 4.30 -6.93
C LYS A 347 1.15 4.64 -6.43
N ILE A 348 2.03 4.95 -7.39
CA ILE A 348 3.46 5.16 -7.16
C ILE A 348 3.65 6.36 -6.24
N GLY A 349 4.21 6.14 -5.06
CA GLY A 349 4.64 7.22 -4.17
C GLY A 349 5.98 7.81 -4.61
N ALA A 350 6.27 9.04 -4.14
CA ALA A 350 7.54 9.73 -4.42
C ALA A 350 8.79 8.92 -4.06
N GLU A 351 8.67 7.99 -3.11
CA GLU A 351 9.78 7.14 -2.65
C GLU A 351 10.34 6.22 -3.74
N ILE A 352 9.47 5.66 -4.60
CA ILE A 352 9.79 4.63 -5.59
C ILE A 352 9.62 5.12 -7.05
N GLU A 353 9.20 6.36 -7.25
CA GLU A 353 9.02 6.96 -8.58
C GLU A 353 10.30 6.91 -9.43
N GLU A 354 11.47 7.09 -8.82
CA GLU A 354 12.77 7.09 -9.51
C GLU A 354 13.12 5.76 -10.22
N ILE A 355 12.56 4.65 -9.72
CA ILE A 355 12.75 3.32 -10.28
C ILE A 355 11.59 2.88 -11.19
N PHE A 356 10.51 3.65 -11.26
CA PHE A 356 9.38 3.35 -12.13
C PHE A 356 9.70 3.63 -13.60
N ILE A 357 9.32 2.70 -14.48
CA ILE A 357 9.73 2.71 -15.89
C ILE A 357 9.28 3.98 -16.65
N ASP A 358 8.03 4.43 -16.48
CA ASP A 358 7.52 5.57 -17.25
C ASP A 358 8.22 6.87 -16.82
N HIS A 359 8.38 7.08 -15.51
CA HIS A 359 9.13 8.21 -14.98
C HIS A 359 10.58 8.17 -15.47
N ARG A 360 11.23 7.01 -15.42
CA ARG A 360 12.60 6.82 -15.93
C ARG A 360 12.73 7.16 -17.41
N VAL A 361 11.83 6.63 -18.25
CA VAL A 361 11.84 6.89 -19.69
C VAL A 361 11.66 8.38 -19.95
N LYS A 362 10.73 9.04 -19.26
CA LYS A 362 10.52 10.50 -19.36
C LYS A 362 11.81 11.27 -19.01
N ARG A 363 12.46 10.94 -17.89
CA ARG A 363 13.73 11.58 -17.47
C ARG A 363 14.85 11.36 -18.47
N LEU A 364 14.98 10.16 -19.03
CA LEU A 364 15.98 9.87 -20.05
C LEU A 364 15.67 10.59 -21.36
N GLN A 365 14.39 10.70 -21.77
CA GLN A 365 14.00 11.47 -22.94
C GLN A 365 14.41 12.95 -22.83
N GLU A 366 14.25 13.56 -21.65
CA GLU A 366 14.74 14.92 -21.37
C GLU A 366 16.26 15.02 -21.60
N CYS A 367 17.04 14.03 -21.15
CA CYS A 367 18.49 13.97 -21.34
C CYS A 367 18.94 13.69 -22.79
N PHE A 368 18.09 13.13 -23.65
CA PHE A 368 18.37 12.91 -25.08
C PHE A 368 17.66 13.92 -26.01
N GLY A 369 16.95 14.89 -25.44
CA GLY A 369 16.28 15.95 -26.19
C GLY A 369 17.26 16.88 -26.91
N GLN A 370 16.83 17.49 -28.01
CA GLN A 370 17.70 18.34 -28.83
C GLN A 370 18.16 19.62 -28.10
N GLN A 371 17.31 20.21 -27.25
CA GLN A 371 17.60 21.46 -26.53
C GLN A 371 17.79 21.28 -25.02
N THR A 372 17.40 20.13 -24.47
CA THR A 372 17.48 19.82 -23.03
C THR A 372 18.50 18.71 -22.73
N GLY A 373 19.06 18.12 -23.79
CA GLY A 373 19.88 16.94 -23.67
C GLY A 373 21.33 17.22 -23.29
N TRP A 374 22.04 16.16 -22.94
CA TRP A 374 23.46 16.24 -22.57
C TRP A 374 24.31 16.85 -23.67
N LYS A 375 23.98 16.61 -24.94
CA LYS A 375 24.71 17.14 -26.09
C LYS A 375 24.62 18.66 -26.14
N HIS A 376 23.41 19.21 -26.03
CA HIS A 376 23.19 20.65 -25.97
C HIS A 376 23.91 21.29 -24.79
N HIS A 377 23.85 20.69 -23.59
CA HIS A 377 24.53 21.25 -22.42
C HIS A 377 26.05 21.18 -22.50
N LEU A 378 26.63 20.13 -23.11
CA LEU A 378 28.07 20.06 -23.37
C LEU A 378 28.48 21.09 -24.42
N ASP A 379 27.75 21.20 -25.52
CA ASP A 379 28.02 22.16 -26.60
C ASP A 379 27.87 23.60 -26.10
N SER A 380 26.87 23.88 -25.27
CA SER A 380 26.66 25.20 -24.65
C SER A 380 27.78 25.57 -23.69
N MET A 381 28.23 24.65 -22.82
CA MET A 381 29.37 24.89 -21.94
C MET A 381 30.67 25.09 -22.73
N LYS A 382 30.88 24.29 -23.79
CA LYS A 382 32.02 24.45 -24.69
C LYS A 382 32.00 25.80 -25.39
N ALA A 383 30.87 26.18 -25.98
CA ALA A 383 30.69 27.45 -26.67
C ALA A 383 30.87 28.64 -25.72
N PHE A 384 30.40 28.54 -24.47
CA PHE A 384 30.66 29.54 -23.43
C PHE A 384 32.17 29.66 -23.16
N LEU A 385 32.85 28.54 -22.93
CA LEU A 385 34.29 28.54 -22.66
C LEU A 385 35.12 28.99 -23.88
N GLU A 386 34.69 28.78 -25.12
CA GLU A 386 35.40 29.20 -26.34
C GLU A 386 35.12 30.66 -26.71
N GLY A 387 33.86 31.11 -26.64
CA GLY A 387 33.39 32.37 -27.24
C GLY A 387 32.67 33.34 -26.29
N CYS A 388 33.01 33.34 -25.00
CA CYS A 388 32.33 34.15 -23.98
C CYS A 388 32.27 35.66 -24.30
N VAL A 389 33.32 36.23 -24.88
CA VAL A 389 33.38 37.67 -25.20
C VAL A 389 32.34 38.04 -26.25
N SER A 390 32.20 37.24 -27.31
CA SER A 390 31.19 37.45 -28.35
C SER A 390 29.77 37.32 -27.78
N GLN A 391 29.54 36.36 -26.86
CA GLN A 391 28.25 36.20 -26.19
C GLN A 391 27.88 37.41 -25.32
N TYR A 392 28.86 38.01 -24.63
CA TYR A 392 28.64 39.23 -23.84
C TYR A 392 28.30 40.44 -24.72
N HIS A 393 28.96 40.60 -25.86
CA HIS A 393 28.63 41.68 -26.81
C HIS A 393 27.20 41.54 -27.37
N ILE A 394 26.76 40.30 -27.66
CA ILE A 394 25.38 40.02 -28.07
C ILE A 394 24.40 40.33 -26.92
N PHE A 395 24.73 39.95 -25.69
CA PHE A 395 23.94 40.28 -24.49
C PHE A 395 23.77 41.80 -24.35
N LEU A 396 24.85 42.57 -24.42
CA LEU A 396 24.80 44.03 -24.36
C LEU A 396 23.93 44.63 -25.49
N GLN A 397 24.05 44.12 -26.72
CA GLN A 397 23.20 44.57 -27.83
C GLN A 397 21.71 44.27 -27.60
N ASN A 398 21.39 43.13 -26.99
CA ASN A 398 20.00 42.75 -26.67
C ASN A 398 19.44 43.58 -25.51
N GLU A 399 20.24 43.86 -24.48
CA GLU A 399 19.86 44.77 -23.39
C GLU A 399 19.66 46.20 -23.90
N LEU A 400 20.50 46.67 -24.84
CA LEU A 400 20.31 47.95 -25.53
C LEU A 400 19.05 47.98 -26.40
N LYS A 401 18.64 46.86 -27.00
CA LYS A 401 17.36 46.74 -27.74
C LYS A 401 16.16 46.76 -26.79
N LYS A 402 16.19 46.02 -25.67
CA LYS A 402 15.13 46.09 -24.64
C LYS A 402 14.96 47.51 -24.08
N LYS A 403 16.06 48.24 -23.90
CA LYS A 403 16.03 49.66 -23.50
C LYS A 403 15.34 50.58 -24.52
N LYS A 404 15.32 50.20 -25.81
CA LYS A 404 14.59 50.93 -26.86
C LYS A 404 13.10 50.58 -26.94
N ASP A 405 12.71 49.38 -26.51
CA ASP A 405 11.30 48.94 -26.50
C ASP A 405 10.54 49.37 -25.22
N VAL A 406 11.25 49.70 -24.12
CA VAL A 406 10.69 50.13 -22.82
C VAL A 406 10.73 51.67 -22.65
N THR A 407 10.63 52.43 -23.73
CA THR A 407 10.47 53.90 -23.64
C THR A 407 9.02 54.27 -23.33
N SER A 408 8.60 54.16 -22.07
CA SER A 408 7.48 54.93 -21.49
C SER A 408 7.27 54.74 -19.98
N ASN A 409 8.34 54.67 -19.15
CA ASN A 409 8.26 55.14 -17.76
C ASN A 409 9.66 55.30 -17.14
N GLU A 410 9.81 56.36 -16.35
CA GLU A 410 11.07 56.92 -15.85
C GLU A 410 11.68 56.15 -14.65
N ASN A 411 13.02 56.25 -14.55
CA ASN A 411 13.84 56.22 -13.34
C ASN A 411 14.04 54.89 -12.56
N GLU A 412 14.52 53.85 -13.23
CA GLU A 412 15.49 52.92 -12.62
C GLU A 412 16.79 52.91 -13.44
N LYS A 413 17.88 53.41 -12.85
CA LYS A 413 19.25 53.22 -13.37
C LYS A 413 19.62 51.75 -13.18
N LEU A 414 19.19 50.89 -14.10
CA LEU A 414 19.68 49.52 -14.17
C LEU A 414 21.12 49.55 -14.74
N GLU A 415 22.11 49.54 -13.85
CA GLU A 415 23.53 49.42 -14.23
C GLU A 415 23.72 48.16 -15.07
N ASN A 416 24.37 48.30 -16.24
CA ASN A 416 24.65 47.15 -17.09
C ASN A 416 25.64 46.24 -16.35
N LYS A 417 25.31 44.94 -16.22
CA LYS A 417 26.20 43.92 -15.63
C LYS A 417 27.59 44.01 -16.26
N SER A 418 28.61 44.03 -15.41
CA SER A 418 30.01 43.94 -15.85
C SER A 418 30.29 42.61 -16.56
N PHE A 419 31.35 42.54 -17.37
CA PHE A 419 31.74 41.28 -18.03
C PHE A 419 32.01 40.17 -16.99
N LEU A 420 32.63 40.52 -15.86
CA LEU A 420 32.86 39.60 -14.75
C LEU A 420 31.56 39.01 -14.17
N GLU A 421 30.56 39.85 -13.91
CA GLU A 421 29.25 39.40 -13.40
C GLU A 421 28.52 38.52 -14.41
N PHE A 422 28.53 38.91 -15.69
CA PHE A 422 27.97 38.11 -16.77
C PHE A 422 28.63 36.72 -16.87
N VAL A 423 29.97 36.66 -16.81
CA VAL A 423 30.73 35.40 -16.83
C VAL A 423 30.38 34.54 -15.63
N ARG A 424 30.36 35.10 -14.42
CA ARG A 424 30.05 34.38 -13.18
C ARG A 424 28.64 33.77 -13.23
N GLU A 425 27.63 34.55 -13.61
CA GLU A 425 26.25 34.07 -13.72
C GLU A 425 26.07 33.04 -14.84
N SER A 426 26.59 33.33 -16.03
CA SER A 426 26.45 32.46 -17.20
C SER A 426 27.17 31.13 -17.01
N PHE A 427 28.37 31.16 -16.41
CA PHE A 427 29.10 29.95 -16.04
C PHE A 427 28.33 29.13 -15.01
N LYS A 428 27.86 29.77 -13.92
CA LYS A 428 27.08 29.11 -12.87
C LYS A 428 25.81 28.46 -13.43
N SER A 429 25.09 29.16 -14.29
CA SER A 429 23.88 28.65 -14.96
C SER A 429 24.18 27.45 -15.88
N SER A 430 25.21 27.58 -16.73
CA SER A 430 25.62 26.52 -17.66
C SER A 430 26.13 25.27 -16.93
N LYS A 431 26.93 25.47 -15.89
CA LYS A 431 27.47 24.41 -15.04
C LYS A 431 26.36 23.68 -14.30
N THR A 432 25.42 24.41 -13.71
CA THR A 432 24.28 23.83 -12.99
C THR A 432 23.40 23.01 -13.92
N SER A 433 23.12 23.52 -15.12
CA SER A 433 22.33 22.82 -16.14
C SER A 433 23.00 21.54 -16.61
N LEU A 434 24.30 21.60 -16.92
CA LEU A 434 25.10 20.43 -17.31
C LEU A 434 25.16 19.39 -16.17
N ARG A 435 25.43 19.83 -14.94
CA ARG A 435 25.49 18.98 -13.75
C ARG A 435 24.16 18.28 -13.49
N LYS A 436 23.04 18.99 -13.64
CA LYS A 436 21.69 18.44 -13.50
C LYS A 436 21.40 17.39 -14.57
N CYS A 437 21.69 17.69 -15.84
CA CYS A 437 21.48 16.76 -16.95
C CYS A 437 22.30 15.47 -16.79
N LEU A 438 23.58 15.59 -16.45
CA LEU A 438 24.45 14.44 -16.18
C LEU A 438 23.98 13.66 -14.95
N SER A 439 23.62 14.33 -13.85
CA SER A 439 23.11 13.63 -12.66
C SER A 439 21.86 12.80 -12.99
N VAL A 440 20.90 13.35 -13.74
CA VAL A 440 19.71 12.62 -14.19
C VAL A 440 20.09 11.43 -15.09
N LEU A 441 20.98 11.64 -16.07
CA LEU A 441 21.43 10.58 -16.97
C LEU A 441 22.05 9.40 -16.21
N PHE A 442 23.03 9.65 -15.34
CA PHE A 442 23.74 8.60 -14.60
C PHE A 442 22.91 7.99 -13.47
N ARG A 443 21.90 8.70 -12.97
CA ARG A 443 20.94 8.14 -12.01
C ARG A 443 20.04 7.08 -12.66
N HIS A 444 19.61 7.32 -13.90
CA HIS A 444 18.56 6.52 -14.54
C HIS A 444 19.04 5.52 -15.58
N ILE A 445 20.21 5.73 -16.19
CA ILE A 445 20.73 4.80 -17.19
C ILE A 445 21.31 3.54 -16.50
N PRO A 446 21.02 2.31 -16.98
CA PRO A 446 21.56 1.09 -16.39
C PRO A 446 23.09 1.08 -16.36
N GLY A 447 23.68 0.55 -15.28
CA GLY A 447 25.13 0.59 -15.06
C GLY A 447 25.90 -0.13 -16.15
N ASN A 448 25.33 -1.21 -16.69
CA ASN A 448 25.92 -1.99 -17.79
C ASN A 448 26.00 -1.22 -19.12
N CYS A 449 25.29 -0.09 -19.26
CA CYS A 449 25.37 0.75 -20.45
C CYS A 449 26.55 1.73 -20.39
N ILE A 450 27.05 2.03 -19.19
CA ILE A 450 28.13 2.98 -18.97
C ILE A 450 29.41 2.22 -18.63
N SER A 451 30.48 2.45 -19.39
CA SER A 451 31.79 1.95 -19.00
C SER A 451 32.34 2.73 -17.79
N GLY A 452 33.05 2.06 -16.88
CA GLY A 452 33.67 2.73 -15.72
C GLY A 452 34.58 3.91 -16.10
N ASN A 453 35.13 3.90 -17.31
CA ASN A 453 35.92 4.98 -17.88
C ASN A 453 35.08 6.27 -18.09
N ILE A 454 33.87 6.15 -18.62
CA ILE A 454 32.97 7.29 -18.82
C ILE A 454 32.62 7.96 -17.48
N LEU A 455 32.38 7.15 -16.44
CA LEU A 455 32.08 7.63 -15.10
C LEU A 455 33.24 8.47 -14.52
N GLN A 456 34.48 7.99 -14.67
CA GLN A 456 35.66 8.71 -14.21
C GLN A 456 35.86 10.03 -14.97
N LYS A 457 35.61 10.03 -16.29
CA LYS A 457 35.67 11.25 -17.11
C LYS A 457 34.66 12.31 -16.65
N VAL A 458 33.45 11.92 -16.26
CA VAL A 458 32.45 12.86 -15.71
C VAL A 458 32.87 13.39 -14.34
N LYS A 459 33.36 12.54 -13.44
CA LYS A 459 33.91 12.98 -12.14
C LYS A 459 35.06 13.95 -12.33
N PHE A 460 35.96 13.67 -13.27
CA PHE A 460 37.08 14.53 -13.60
C PHE A 460 36.62 15.90 -14.13
N LEU A 461 35.70 15.92 -15.10
CA LEU A 461 35.11 17.17 -15.61
C LEU A 461 34.45 17.99 -14.50
N SER A 462 33.68 17.35 -13.62
CA SER A 462 33.06 18.03 -12.47
C SER A 462 34.09 18.73 -11.60
N ARG A 463 35.17 18.04 -11.22
CA ARG A 463 36.24 18.61 -10.39
C ARG A 463 36.94 19.77 -11.08
N LEU A 464 37.13 19.69 -12.40
CA LEU A 464 37.70 20.79 -13.18
C LEU A 464 36.78 22.02 -13.20
N LEU A 465 35.47 21.81 -13.41
CA LEU A 465 34.46 22.89 -13.38
C LEU A 465 34.31 23.50 -11.97
N ASP A 466 34.45 22.69 -10.91
CA ASP A 466 34.46 23.14 -9.51
C ASP A 466 35.72 23.97 -9.21
N SER A 467 36.88 23.51 -9.67
CA SER A 467 38.15 24.26 -9.55
C SER A 467 38.14 25.57 -10.34
N PHE A 468 37.55 25.58 -11.54
CA PHE A 468 37.45 26.78 -12.36
C PHE A 468 36.48 27.81 -11.74
N GLU A 469 35.35 27.35 -11.19
CA GLU A 469 34.43 28.23 -10.45
C GLU A 469 35.10 28.90 -9.26
N ALA A 470 35.86 28.14 -8.46
CA ALA A 470 36.56 28.66 -7.29
C ALA A 470 37.53 29.79 -7.65
N LEU A 471 38.24 29.67 -8.78
CA LEU A 471 39.14 30.71 -9.27
C LEU A 471 38.38 31.92 -9.82
N LEU A 472 37.25 31.72 -10.50
CA LEU A 472 36.41 32.82 -11.00
C LEU A 472 35.77 33.67 -9.89
N LEU A 473 35.54 33.07 -8.72
CA LEU A 473 34.90 33.73 -7.57
C LEU A 473 35.87 34.49 -6.67
N GLN A 474 37.18 34.45 -6.92
CA GLN A 474 38.15 35.22 -6.14
C GLN A 474 37.96 36.74 -6.38
N ASP A 475 38.17 37.55 -5.33
CA ASP A 475 37.91 39.00 -5.35
C ASP A 475 38.92 39.80 -6.19
N ASN A 476 40.06 39.21 -6.52
CA ASN A 476 41.16 39.82 -7.27
C ASN A 476 41.01 39.69 -8.80
N VAL A 477 39.95 39.09 -9.31
CA VAL A 477 39.72 38.93 -10.77
C VAL A 477 39.13 40.22 -11.36
N ALA A 478 39.94 40.98 -12.12
CA ALA A 478 39.48 42.20 -12.78
C ALA A 478 38.79 41.94 -14.14
N SER A 479 37.67 42.63 -14.41
CA SER A 479 36.82 42.44 -15.59
C SER A 479 37.55 42.57 -16.94
N LYS A 480 38.41 43.59 -17.08
CA LYS A 480 39.20 43.83 -18.32
C LYS A 480 40.23 42.73 -18.57
N GLU A 481 40.79 42.17 -17.50
CA GLU A 481 41.80 41.11 -17.59
C GLU A 481 41.19 39.77 -18.00
N LEU A 482 39.98 39.49 -17.50
CA LEU A 482 39.20 38.31 -17.89
C LEU A 482 38.78 38.40 -19.36
N GLU A 483 38.40 39.58 -19.84
CA GLU A 483 38.03 39.82 -21.23
C GLU A 483 39.21 39.54 -22.19
N ALA A 484 40.42 39.98 -21.83
CA ALA A 484 41.63 39.65 -22.58
C ALA A 484 41.90 38.14 -22.62
N LEU A 485 41.74 37.44 -21.50
CA LEU A 485 41.94 35.98 -21.40
C LEU A 485 40.97 35.22 -22.32
N PHE A 486 39.70 35.63 -22.40
CA PHE A 486 38.71 34.98 -23.27
C PHE A 486 38.82 35.38 -24.75
N SER A 487 39.52 36.47 -25.07
CA SER A 487 39.71 36.97 -26.45
C SER A 487 40.84 36.26 -27.22
N HIS A 488 41.78 35.61 -26.53
CA HIS A 488 42.88 34.87 -27.17
C HIS A 488 42.56 33.37 -27.30
N SER A 489 42.66 32.84 -28.52
CA SER A 489 42.60 31.41 -28.81
C SER A 489 43.99 30.80 -28.64
N VAL A 490 44.28 30.24 -27.47
CA VAL A 490 45.44 29.35 -27.19
C VAL A 490 46.79 29.93 -27.61
N ILE A 491 47.50 30.59 -26.67
CA ILE A 491 48.91 30.92 -26.84
C ILE A 491 49.76 29.74 -26.34
N GLU A 492 50.45 29.07 -27.26
CA GLU A 492 51.68 28.33 -26.97
C GLU A 492 52.75 29.36 -26.55
N ASP A 493 53.45 29.09 -25.45
CA ASP A 493 54.49 29.93 -24.82
C ASP A 493 54.03 31.17 -24.03
N LEU A 494 53.70 30.94 -22.75
CA LEU A 494 53.95 31.92 -21.70
C LEU A 494 55.07 31.40 -20.80
N SER A 495 56.23 32.07 -20.90
CA SER A 495 57.42 31.85 -20.07
C SER A 495 57.10 31.85 -18.58
N GLN A 496 57.72 30.93 -17.85
CA GLN A 496 57.50 30.57 -16.42
C GLN A 496 57.78 31.67 -15.37
N SER A 497 57.79 32.96 -15.71
CA SER A 497 58.36 34.02 -14.85
C SER A 497 57.38 34.90 -14.08
N SER A 498 56.07 34.62 -14.06
CA SER A 498 55.23 35.06 -12.93
C SER A 498 54.16 34.02 -12.62
N MET A 499 54.12 33.55 -11.37
CA MET A 499 53.06 32.72 -10.82
C MET A 499 51.76 33.54 -10.70
N ASN A 500 51.18 33.90 -11.84
CA ASN A 500 50.00 34.74 -11.93
C ASN A 500 48.75 33.86 -12.02
N GLU A 501 47.72 34.18 -11.24
CA GLU A 501 46.40 33.54 -11.25
C GLU A 501 45.78 33.48 -12.66
N LYS A 502 46.18 34.40 -13.56
CA LYS A 502 45.86 34.39 -15.00
C LYS A 502 46.26 33.10 -15.72
N TYR A 503 47.48 32.62 -15.47
CA TYR A 503 47.97 31.36 -16.08
C TYR A 503 47.13 30.19 -15.57
N LEU A 504 46.75 30.20 -14.29
CA LEU A 504 45.97 29.14 -13.68
C LEU A 504 44.52 29.10 -14.21
N LEU A 505 43.85 30.25 -14.36
CA LEU A 505 42.53 30.35 -15.00
C LEU A 505 42.56 29.89 -16.46
N HIS A 506 43.55 30.34 -17.23
CA HIS A 506 43.73 29.91 -18.62
C HIS A 506 44.00 28.41 -18.74
N LYS A 507 44.89 27.87 -17.90
CA LYS A 507 45.18 26.44 -17.82
C LYS A 507 43.92 25.63 -17.49
N LYS A 508 43.15 26.04 -16.48
CA LYS A 508 41.91 25.36 -16.08
C LYS A 508 40.82 25.42 -17.16
N ARG A 509 40.68 26.56 -17.85
CA ARG A 509 39.80 26.69 -19.02
C ARG A 509 40.17 25.69 -20.12
N SER A 510 41.46 25.59 -20.46
CA SER A 510 41.96 24.63 -21.47
C SER A 510 41.75 23.17 -21.04
N GLU A 511 42.02 22.84 -19.77
CA GLU A 511 41.74 21.52 -19.19
C GLU A 511 40.25 21.16 -19.27
N CYS A 512 39.35 22.10 -18.95
CA CYS A 512 37.90 21.92 -19.09
C CYS A 512 37.48 21.64 -20.54
N LEU A 513 37.99 22.41 -21.51
CA LEU A 513 37.69 22.23 -22.94
C LEU A 513 38.15 20.86 -23.44
N SER A 514 39.36 20.45 -23.08
CA SER A 514 39.90 19.12 -23.39
C SER A 514 39.01 18.02 -22.80
N ALA A 515 38.63 18.13 -21.52
CA ALA A 515 37.75 17.17 -20.85
C ALA A 515 36.35 17.10 -21.49
N LEU A 516 35.78 18.23 -21.91
CA LEU A 516 34.49 18.29 -22.62
C LEU A 516 34.55 17.56 -23.97
N ASN A 517 35.59 17.79 -24.78
CA ASN A 517 35.78 17.11 -26.06
C ASN A 517 35.95 15.59 -25.88
N ILE A 518 36.75 15.16 -24.90
CA ILE A 518 36.95 13.74 -24.58
C ILE A 518 35.61 13.09 -24.15
N LEU A 519 34.82 13.79 -23.34
CA LEU A 519 33.53 13.28 -22.86
C LEU A 519 32.50 13.17 -23.99
N GLN A 520 32.41 14.20 -24.85
CA GLN A 520 31.52 14.22 -26.00
C GLN A 520 31.77 13.02 -26.93
N ASN A 521 33.03 12.77 -27.28
CA ASN A 521 33.42 11.61 -28.10
C ASN A 521 33.07 10.28 -27.44
N SER A 522 33.18 10.19 -26.10
CA SER A 522 32.86 8.97 -25.36
C SER A 522 31.35 8.69 -25.33
N PHE A 523 30.52 9.74 -25.27
CA PHE A 523 29.07 9.59 -25.27
C PHE A 523 28.52 9.21 -26.64
N HIS A 524 29.17 9.63 -27.73
CA HIS A 524 28.81 9.20 -29.08
C HIS A 524 28.95 7.67 -29.29
N GLN A 525 29.74 6.99 -28.45
CA GLN A 525 29.90 5.55 -28.47
C GLN A 525 28.85 4.80 -27.63
N LEU A 526 27.97 5.51 -26.89
CA LEU A 526 26.87 4.88 -26.16
C LEU A 526 25.84 4.35 -27.15
N ASN A 527 25.74 3.03 -27.25
CA ASN A 527 24.76 2.37 -28.11
C ASN A 527 23.37 2.39 -27.44
N ILE A 528 22.62 3.47 -27.67
CA ILE A 528 21.29 3.69 -27.07
C ILE A 528 20.22 3.30 -28.10
N PRO A 529 19.40 2.26 -27.81
CA PRO A 529 18.29 1.87 -28.67
C PRO A 529 17.29 3.00 -28.91
N LYS A 530 16.63 2.99 -30.07
CA LYS A 530 15.57 3.95 -30.42
C LYS A 530 14.40 3.95 -29.43
N LYS A 531 14.14 2.81 -28.77
CA LYS A 531 13.12 2.67 -27.72
C LYS A 531 13.80 2.58 -26.35
N LEU A 532 13.75 3.67 -25.58
CA LEU A 532 14.32 3.75 -24.24
C LEU A 532 13.69 2.76 -23.25
N GLU A 533 12.41 2.44 -23.43
CA GLU A 533 11.70 1.45 -22.61
C GLU A 533 12.34 0.06 -22.73
N ASP A 534 12.61 -0.38 -23.96
CA ASP A 534 13.28 -1.66 -24.24
C ASP A 534 14.70 -1.68 -23.66
N LEU A 535 15.43 -0.57 -23.76
CA LEU A 535 16.75 -0.42 -23.14
C LEU A 535 16.68 -0.66 -21.63
N CYS A 536 15.76 0.01 -20.93
CA CYS A 536 15.61 -0.12 -19.49
C CYS A 536 15.29 -1.56 -19.08
N LEU A 537 14.34 -2.21 -19.77
CA LEU A 537 13.94 -3.60 -19.47
C LEU A 537 15.07 -4.60 -19.75
N GLN A 538 15.78 -4.45 -20.86
CA GLN A 538 16.84 -5.38 -21.26
C GLN A 538 18.08 -5.29 -20.37
N LYS A 539 18.44 -4.08 -19.91
CA LYS A 539 19.72 -3.83 -19.25
C LYS A 539 19.65 -3.73 -17.72
N ALA A 540 18.47 -3.52 -17.14
CA ALA A 540 18.30 -3.52 -15.69
C ALA A 540 18.69 -4.88 -15.06
N SER A 541 19.31 -4.83 -13.88
CA SER A 541 19.79 -6.02 -13.17
C SER A 541 18.74 -6.57 -12.20
N LEU A 542 17.93 -5.70 -11.58
CA LEU A 542 16.90 -6.09 -10.63
C LEU A 542 15.57 -5.50 -11.07
N ILE A 543 14.63 -6.37 -11.44
CA ILE A 543 13.34 -5.96 -12.00
C ILE A 543 12.20 -6.38 -11.07
N PHE A 544 11.34 -5.44 -10.73
CA PHE A 544 10.16 -5.60 -9.89
C PHE A 544 8.90 -5.49 -10.76
N CYS A 545 8.00 -6.45 -10.64
CA CYS A 545 6.70 -6.41 -11.29
C CYS A 545 5.70 -7.34 -10.57
N THR A 546 4.43 -7.33 -10.96
CA THR A 546 3.52 -8.39 -10.50
C THR A 546 3.77 -9.68 -11.29
N VAL A 547 3.37 -10.82 -10.74
CA VAL A 547 3.47 -12.12 -11.43
C VAL A 547 2.78 -12.05 -12.80
N SER A 548 1.59 -11.47 -12.87
CA SER A 548 0.88 -11.28 -14.13
C SER A 548 1.63 -10.34 -15.09
N SER A 549 2.15 -9.18 -14.63
CA SER A 549 2.82 -8.24 -15.54
C SER A 549 4.19 -8.74 -16.03
N SER A 550 4.80 -9.72 -15.35
CA SER A 550 6.01 -10.41 -15.83
C SER A 550 5.84 -11.01 -17.24
N TYR A 551 4.60 -11.27 -17.67
CA TYR A 551 4.30 -11.67 -19.04
C TYR A 551 4.88 -10.72 -20.10
N LYS A 552 4.99 -9.41 -19.81
CA LYS A 552 5.59 -8.42 -20.72
C LYS A 552 7.05 -8.77 -21.09
N LEU A 553 7.78 -9.41 -20.17
CA LEU A 553 9.18 -9.83 -20.37
C LEU A 553 9.32 -11.01 -21.35
N HIS A 554 8.22 -11.68 -21.72
CA HIS A 554 8.21 -12.67 -22.80
C HIS A 554 8.21 -12.02 -24.20
N SER A 555 7.99 -10.71 -24.27
CA SER A 555 7.96 -9.93 -25.51
C SER A 555 9.33 -9.32 -25.77
N GLY A 556 9.93 -9.62 -26.93
CA GLY A 556 11.22 -9.06 -27.33
C GLY A 556 12.44 -9.89 -26.94
N LYS A 557 13.63 -9.42 -27.36
CA LYS A 557 14.92 -10.04 -27.02
C LYS A 557 15.35 -9.55 -25.64
N MET A 558 15.02 -10.32 -24.60
CA MET A 558 15.49 -10.06 -23.24
C MET A 558 16.74 -10.87 -22.96
N GLU A 559 17.70 -10.27 -22.25
CA GLU A 559 18.75 -11.04 -21.59
C GLU A 559 18.09 -12.06 -20.64
N PRO A 560 18.72 -13.21 -20.35
CA PRO A 560 18.16 -14.19 -19.43
C PRO A 560 18.13 -13.67 -17.99
N PHE A 561 17.14 -14.12 -17.21
CA PHE A 561 17.10 -13.92 -15.76
C PHE A 561 17.63 -15.17 -15.10
N LYS A 562 18.69 -15.10 -14.29
CA LYS A 562 19.24 -16.30 -13.63
C LYS A 562 18.43 -16.68 -12.39
N PHE A 563 17.87 -15.68 -11.72
CA PHE A 563 17.21 -15.82 -10.43
C PHE A 563 15.79 -15.25 -10.43
N LEU A 564 14.86 -15.96 -9.83
CA LEU A 564 13.47 -15.56 -9.64
C LEU A 564 13.15 -15.50 -8.15
N VAL A 565 12.59 -14.39 -7.68
CA VAL A 565 12.08 -14.25 -6.31
C VAL A 565 10.60 -13.92 -6.39
N ILE A 566 9.77 -14.69 -5.69
CA ILE A 566 8.33 -14.45 -5.58
C ILE A 566 7.97 -14.23 -4.12
N ASP A 567 7.62 -13.00 -3.76
CA ASP A 567 7.06 -12.67 -2.44
C ASP A 567 5.55 -12.93 -2.41
N GLU A 568 5.03 -13.27 -1.23
CA GLU A 568 3.63 -13.70 -1.02
C GLU A 568 3.18 -14.84 -1.97
N ALA A 569 4.08 -15.77 -2.28
CA ALA A 569 3.87 -16.87 -3.23
C ALA A 569 2.73 -17.82 -2.84
N ALA A 570 2.39 -17.91 -1.55
CA ALA A 570 1.26 -18.70 -1.06
C ALA A 570 -0.11 -18.15 -1.48
N GLN A 571 -0.18 -16.89 -1.91
CA GLN A 571 -1.43 -16.24 -2.37
C GLN A 571 -1.67 -16.40 -3.87
N LEU A 572 -0.75 -17.04 -4.61
CA LEU A 572 -0.86 -17.25 -6.05
C LEU A 572 -1.50 -18.60 -6.36
N LYS A 573 -2.26 -18.66 -7.45
CA LYS A 573 -2.59 -19.93 -8.09
C LYS A 573 -1.29 -20.50 -8.66
N GLU A 574 -1.12 -21.82 -8.59
CA GLU A 574 0.07 -22.46 -9.17
C GLU A 574 0.26 -22.12 -10.66
N SER A 575 -0.85 -22.04 -11.41
CA SER A 575 -0.86 -21.61 -12.82
C SER A 575 -0.42 -20.15 -13.05
N GLU A 576 -0.47 -19.28 -12.05
CA GLU A 576 0.06 -17.91 -12.20
C GLU A 576 1.59 -17.92 -12.12
N THR A 577 2.15 -18.81 -11.29
CA THR A 577 3.59 -18.91 -11.05
C THR A 577 4.33 -19.42 -12.28
N THR A 578 3.65 -20.12 -13.20
CA THR A 578 4.24 -20.58 -14.47
C THR A 578 4.63 -19.42 -15.38
N ILE A 579 4.01 -18.24 -15.27
CA ILE A 579 4.31 -17.06 -16.11
C ILE A 579 5.78 -16.65 -15.98
N PRO A 580 6.31 -16.33 -14.78
CA PRO A 580 7.73 -15.99 -14.63
C PRO A 580 8.67 -17.20 -14.73
N LEU A 581 8.23 -18.42 -14.35
CA LEU A 581 9.08 -19.63 -14.46
C LEU A 581 9.44 -19.97 -15.91
N GLN A 582 8.56 -19.65 -16.85
CA GLN A 582 8.79 -19.86 -18.28
C GLN A 582 9.77 -18.85 -18.90
N LEU A 583 10.25 -17.85 -18.16
CA LEU A 583 11.22 -16.90 -18.70
C LEU A 583 12.57 -17.58 -18.99
N PRO A 584 13.23 -17.23 -20.12
CA PRO A 584 14.51 -17.83 -20.47
C PRO A 584 15.59 -17.60 -19.41
N GLY A 585 16.33 -18.69 -19.12
CA GLY A 585 17.50 -18.67 -18.25
C GLY A 585 17.23 -18.75 -16.74
N VAL A 586 15.95 -18.74 -16.30
CA VAL A 586 15.61 -18.87 -14.88
C VAL A 586 16.07 -20.24 -14.40
N GLN A 587 17.09 -20.24 -13.55
CA GLN A 587 17.72 -21.46 -13.07
C GLN A 587 17.35 -21.76 -11.63
N HIS A 588 17.27 -20.73 -10.79
CA HIS A 588 16.90 -20.84 -9.39
C HIS A 588 15.72 -19.93 -9.07
N ALA A 589 14.81 -20.42 -8.23
CA ALA A 589 13.67 -19.66 -7.74
C ALA A 589 13.59 -19.72 -6.20
N VAL A 590 13.16 -18.62 -5.59
CA VAL A 590 12.81 -18.55 -4.16
C VAL A 590 11.36 -18.14 -4.05
N LEU A 591 10.55 -18.99 -3.43
CA LEU A 591 9.15 -18.74 -3.13
C LEU A 591 9.05 -18.38 -1.64
N ILE A 592 8.58 -17.17 -1.35
CA ILE A 592 8.42 -16.68 0.02
C ILE A 592 6.93 -16.53 0.29
N GLY A 593 6.44 -17.10 1.39
CA GLY A 593 5.01 -17.06 1.68
C GLY A 593 4.63 -17.66 3.01
N ASP A 594 3.33 -17.80 3.21
CA ASP A 594 2.73 -18.43 4.38
C ASP A 594 1.46 -19.17 4.00
N GLU A 595 1.56 -20.50 3.91
CA GLU A 595 0.46 -21.42 3.57
C GLU A 595 -0.67 -21.45 4.63
N ASN A 596 -0.40 -20.95 5.85
CA ASN A 596 -1.43 -20.82 6.88
C ASN A 596 -2.25 -19.53 6.76
N GLN A 597 -1.92 -18.63 5.83
CA GLN A 597 -2.73 -17.44 5.51
C GLN A 597 -3.61 -17.68 4.28
N LEU A 598 -4.36 -16.65 3.87
CA LEU A 598 -5.36 -16.75 2.80
C LEU A 598 -4.76 -17.31 1.49
N PRO A 599 -5.37 -18.37 0.91
CA PRO A 599 -4.98 -18.89 -0.39
C PRO A 599 -5.45 -17.94 -1.51
N ALA A 600 -5.12 -18.29 -2.76
CA ALA A 600 -5.61 -17.56 -3.91
C ALA A 600 -7.14 -17.60 -4.02
N MET A 601 -7.75 -16.48 -4.41
CA MET A 601 -9.19 -16.41 -4.60
C MET A 601 -9.62 -17.17 -5.86
N VAL A 602 -10.55 -18.10 -5.70
CA VAL A 602 -11.22 -18.84 -6.77
C VAL A 602 -12.71 -18.54 -6.71
N LYS A 603 -13.30 -18.08 -7.81
CA LYS A 603 -14.73 -17.76 -7.88
C LYS A 603 -15.56 -19.02 -8.11
N SER A 604 -15.12 -19.90 -9.01
CA SER A 604 -15.85 -21.13 -9.31
C SER A 604 -15.72 -22.15 -8.19
N SER A 605 -16.86 -22.62 -7.68
CA SER A 605 -16.91 -23.72 -6.71
C SER A 605 -16.41 -25.04 -7.30
N VAL A 606 -16.53 -25.23 -8.62
CA VAL A 606 -16.01 -26.40 -9.36
C VAL A 606 -14.49 -26.35 -9.37
N SER A 607 -13.90 -25.21 -9.75
CA SER A 607 -12.44 -25.04 -9.75
C SER A 607 -11.84 -25.07 -8.34
N ASP A 608 -12.55 -24.55 -7.34
CA ASP A 608 -12.13 -24.61 -5.93
C ASP A 608 -12.02 -26.06 -5.44
N LYS A 609 -13.06 -26.87 -5.69
CA LYS A 609 -13.07 -28.32 -5.38
C LYS A 609 -11.98 -29.09 -6.13
N ALA A 610 -11.63 -28.66 -7.33
CA ALA A 610 -10.54 -29.24 -8.11
C ALA A 610 -9.14 -28.91 -7.55
N GLY A 611 -9.03 -27.99 -6.60
CA GLY A 611 -7.75 -27.55 -6.02
C GLY A 611 -7.06 -26.44 -6.83
N PHE A 612 -7.78 -25.72 -7.70
CA PHE A 612 -7.21 -24.67 -8.55
C PHE A 612 -6.61 -23.49 -7.76
N GLY A 613 -7.10 -23.26 -6.55
CA GLY A 613 -6.60 -22.23 -5.64
C GLY A 613 -5.30 -22.60 -4.92
N ARG A 614 -4.83 -23.85 -5.03
CA ARG A 614 -3.59 -24.30 -4.39
C ARG A 614 -2.39 -23.61 -5.01
N SER A 615 -1.50 -23.11 -4.15
CA SER A 615 -0.26 -22.46 -4.59
C SER A 615 0.84 -23.48 -4.88
N LEU A 616 1.82 -23.08 -5.72
CA LEU A 616 3.03 -23.88 -5.91
C LEU A 616 3.79 -24.06 -4.58
N PHE A 617 3.78 -23.03 -3.73
CA PHE A 617 4.40 -23.09 -2.40
C PHE A 617 3.79 -24.20 -1.54
N GLU A 618 2.46 -24.24 -1.46
CA GLU A 618 1.71 -25.23 -0.68
C GLU A 618 1.93 -26.65 -1.22
N ARG A 619 1.89 -26.86 -2.55
CA ARG A 619 2.13 -28.17 -3.14
C ARG A 619 3.55 -28.69 -2.86
N LEU A 620 4.57 -27.85 -3.04
CA LEU A 620 5.95 -28.26 -2.76
C LEU A 620 6.15 -28.55 -1.25
N SER A 621 5.49 -27.78 -0.38
CA SER A 621 5.45 -28.02 1.07
C SER A 621 4.81 -29.37 1.40
N SER A 622 3.69 -29.73 0.76
CA SER A 622 3.00 -31.03 0.97
C SER A 622 3.81 -32.22 0.45
N LEU A 623 4.59 -32.03 -0.63
CA LEU A 623 5.52 -33.03 -1.17
C LEU A 623 6.80 -33.20 -0.33
N GLY A 624 6.95 -32.48 0.78
CA GLY A 624 8.09 -32.63 1.69
C GLY A 624 9.34 -31.82 1.29
N HIS A 625 9.21 -30.83 0.40
CA HIS A 625 10.31 -29.90 0.16
C HIS A 625 10.66 -29.14 1.45
N THR A 626 11.95 -29.05 1.75
CA THR A 626 12.40 -28.31 2.94
C THR A 626 12.10 -26.83 2.80
N LYS A 627 11.40 -26.29 3.79
CA LYS A 627 11.13 -24.87 3.94
C LYS A 627 11.99 -24.25 5.04
N HIS A 628 12.53 -23.08 4.77
CA HIS A 628 13.25 -22.27 5.73
C HIS A 628 12.23 -21.48 6.57
N LEU A 629 11.96 -21.93 7.79
CA LEU A 629 11.05 -21.23 8.70
C LEU A 629 11.72 -20.00 9.31
N LEU A 630 11.10 -18.82 9.15
CA LEU A 630 11.43 -17.62 9.90
C LEU A 630 10.74 -17.69 11.27
N ASN A 631 11.49 -17.96 12.32
CA ASN A 631 10.96 -18.42 13.62
C ASN A 631 10.88 -17.32 14.71
N VAL A 632 11.03 -16.05 14.38
CA VAL A 632 10.92 -14.94 15.35
C VAL A 632 9.96 -13.87 14.82
N GLN A 633 8.90 -13.55 15.55
CA GLN A 633 7.94 -12.51 15.22
C GLN A 633 8.26 -11.19 15.95
N TYR A 634 8.15 -10.06 15.24
CA TYR A 634 8.52 -8.72 15.74
C TYR A 634 7.34 -7.74 15.76
N ARG A 635 6.10 -8.22 15.60
CA ARG A 635 4.90 -7.38 15.39
C ARG A 635 3.94 -7.41 16.55
N MET A 636 3.55 -8.59 17.00
CA MET A 636 2.43 -8.78 17.93
C MET A 636 2.94 -8.73 19.37
N HIS A 637 2.16 -8.14 20.27
CA HIS A 637 2.36 -8.34 21.70
C HIS A 637 2.31 -9.86 22.04
N PRO A 638 3.12 -10.39 22.96
CA PRO A 638 3.16 -11.82 23.30
C PRO A 638 1.79 -12.45 23.62
N SER A 639 0.91 -11.71 24.28
CA SER A 639 -0.46 -12.15 24.58
C SER A 639 -1.33 -12.37 23.34
N ILE A 640 -1.03 -11.70 22.22
CA ILE A 640 -1.70 -11.86 20.92
C ILE A 640 -1.07 -13.03 20.16
N SER A 641 0.26 -13.11 20.08
CA SER A 641 0.97 -14.13 19.29
C SER A 641 0.84 -15.55 19.84
N SER A 642 0.62 -15.70 21.15
CA SER A 642 0.55 -16.98 21.85
C SER A 642 -0.46 -17.95 21.23
N PHE A 643 -1.72 -17.53 21.02
CA PHE A 643 -2.75 -18.43 20.47
C PHE A 643 -2.48 -18.81 19.00
N PRO A 644 -2.20 -17.88 18.07
CA PRO A 644 -1.85 -18.26 16.71
C PRO A 644 -0.63 -19.17 16.61
N ASN A 645 0.39 -18.95 17.45
CA ASN A 645 1.59 -19.78 17.46
C ASN A 645 1.29 -21.25 17.78
N SER A 646 0.52 -21.51 18.83
CA SER A 646 0.17 -22.86 19.24
C SER A 646 -0.76 -23.53 18.22
N ASN A 647 -1.81 -22.83 17.78
CA ASN A 647 -2.86 -23.41 16.93
C ASN A 647 -2.48 -23.55 15.45
N PHE A 648 -1.63 -22.68 14.88
CA PHE A 648 -1.30 -22.70 13.45
C PHE A 648 0.15 -23.09 13.17
N TYR A 649 1.09 -22.81 14.09
CA TYR A 649 2.52 -22.96 13.85
C TYR A 649 3.21 -23.98 14.77
N ARG A 650 2.45 -24.73 15.57
CA ARG A 650 2.95 -25.79 16.46
C ARG A 650 4.05 -25.30 17.42
N ASP A 651 3.88 -24.08 17.95
CA ASP A 651 4.80 -23.44 18.89
C ASP A 651 6.25 -23.28 18.38
N GLN A 652 6.45 -23.29 17.05
CA GLN A 652 7.76 -23.10 16.43
C GLN A 652 8.19 -21.62 16.31
N ILE A 653 7.32 -20.67 16.67
CA ILE A 653 7.59 -19.23 16.58
C ILE A 653 7.89 -18.67 17.96
N SER A 654 8.84 -17.73 18.01
CA SER A 654 9.23 -17.03 19.23
C SER A 654 8.99 -15.53 19.08
N ASP A 655 8.81 -14.84 20.21
CA ASP A 655 8.63 -13.39 20.22
C ASP A 655 9.98 -12.66 20.29
N GLY A 656 10.15 -11.65 19.44
CA GLY A 656 11.35 -10.82 19.35
C GLY A 656 11.54 -9.91 20.58
N PRO A 657 12.76 -9.44 20.83
CA PRO A 657 13.07 -8.60 22.00
C PRO A 657 12.37 -7.23 21.96
N ASN A 658 11.93 -6.76 20.80
CA ASN A 658 11.21 -5.48 20.68
C ASN A 658 9.80 -5.56 21.26
N VAL A 659 9.09 -6.69 21.10
CA VAL A 659 7.71 -6.86 21.55
C VAL A 659 7.61 -7.32 23.01
N LYS A 660 8.70 -7.87 23.56
CA LYS A 660 8.80 -8.30 24.97
C LYS A 660 9.06 -7.16 25.95
N LYS A 661 9.46 -5.98 25.47
CA LYS A 661 9.72 -4.82 26.34
C LYS A 661 8.42 -4.28 26.92
N GLU A 662 8.43 -3.87 28.19
CA GLU A 662 7.26 -3.26 28.84
C GLU A 662 6.80 -1.98 28.10
N SER A 663 7.73 -1.23 27.50
CA SER A 663 7.40 -0.05 26.70
C SER A 663 6.58 -0.36 25.43
N TYR A 664 6.57 -1.62 24.99
CA TYR A 664 5.75 -2.10 23.87
C TYR A 664 4.29 -2.32 24.26
N ARG A 665 4.02 -2.61 25.53
CA ARG A 665 2.67 -2.71 26.07
C ARG A 665 2.01 -1.33 26.05
N LYS A 666 0.87 -1.22 25.39
CA LYS A 666 0.06 0.00 25.31
C LYS A 666 -1.32 -0.27 25.88
N ASN A 667 -1.78 0.63 26.74
CA ASN A 667 -3.16 0.63 27.24
C ASN A 667 -3.84 1.87 26.67
N PHE A 668 -4.66 1.69 25.63
CA PHE A 668 -5.34 2.80 24.96
C PHE A 668 -6.65 3.19 25.65
N LEU A 669 -7.26 2.25 26.38
CA LEU A 669 -8.45 2.46 27.20
C LEU A 669 -8.19 1.91 28.61
N PRO A 670 -8.84 2.48 29.65
CA PRO A 670 -8.72 1.99 31.02
C PRO A 670 -9.44 0.64 31.19
N GLY A 671 -8.99 -0.17 32.16
CA GLY A 671 -9.63 -1.44 32.53
C GLY A 671 -9.03 -2.67 31.86
N GLN A 672 -9.20 -3.83 32.50
CA GLN A 672 -8.62 -5.11 32.03
C GLN A 672 -9.27 -5.61 30.73
N MET A 673 -10.54 -5.25 30.48
CA MET A 673 -11.28 -5.57 29.27
C MET A 673 -10.57 -5.10 27.99
N PHE A 674 -9.83 -3.99 28.06
CA PHE A 674 -9.13 -3.39 26.92
C PHE A 674 -7.62 -3.63 26.96
N GLY A 675 -7.19 -4.78 27.49
CA GLY A 675 -5.80 -5.22 27.50
C GLY A 675 -5.24 -5.60 26.10
N PRO A 676 -4.00 -6.12 26.02
CA PRO A 676 -3.38 -6.49 24.75
C PRO A 676 -4.14 -7.58 23.97
N TYR A 677 -4.81 -8.48 24.68
CA TYR A 677 -5.66 -9.52 24.09
C TYR A 677 -6.90 -9.70 24.95
N SER A 678 -8.08 -9.57 24.34
CA SER A 678 -9.35 -9.73 25.04
C SER A 678 -10.42 -10.36 24.15
N PHE A 679 -11.18 -11.28 24.73
CA PHE A 679 -12.45 -11.73 24.18
C PHE A 679 -13.58 -11.05 24.97
N ILE A 680 -14.41 -10.27 24.28
CA ILE A 680 -15.53 -9.50 24.83
C ILE A 680 -16.82 -10.17 24.36
N ASN A 681 -17.48 -10.85 25.30
CA ASN A 681 -18.73 -11.55 25.08
C ASN A 681 -19.89 -10.56 24.92
N ILE A 682 -20.62 -10.67 23.82
CA ILE A 682 -21.79 -9.85 23.50
C ILE A 682 -23.05 -10.72 23.66
N VAL A 683 -23.79 -10.47 24.74
CA VAL A 683 -25.06 -11.15 25.04
C VAL A 683 -26.20 -10.40 24.33
N GLY A 684 -27.21 -11.12 23.84
CA GLY A 684 -28.42 -10.51 23.25
C GLY A 684 -28.30 -10.04 21.78
N GLY A 685 -27.11 -10.08 21.17
CA GLY A 685 -26.97 -9.87 19.73
C GLY A 685 -27.67 -10.97 18.93
N LYS A 686 -28.37 -10.60 17.85
CA LYS A 686 -28.99 -11.54 16.91
C LYS A 686 -28.41 -11.31 15.52
N GLU A 687 -28.09 -12.39 14.81
CA GLU A 687 -27.70 -12.32 13.41
C GLU A 687 -28.93 -12.03 12.54
N GLU A 688 -28.82 -11.04 11.66
CA GLU A 688 -29.92 -10.55 10.82
C GLU A 688 -29.46 -10.37 9.36
N HIS A 689 -30.42 -10.50 8.43
CA HIS A 689 -30.28 -10.10 7.03
C HIS A 689 -31.04 -8.80 6.80
N GLU A 690 -30.46 -7.87 6.05
CA GLU A 690 -31.17 -6.65 5.63
C GLU A 690 -32.21 -6.93 4.55
N ASN A 691 -31.88 -7.84 3.61
CA ASN A 691 -32.73 -8.39 2.54
C ASN A 691 -32.21 -9.80 2.17
N ALA A 692 -32.99 -10.61 1.44
CA ALA A 692 -32.63 -11.98 1.05
C ALA A 692 -31.27 -12.10 0.33
N ASP A 693 -30.85 -11.05 -0.37
CA ASP A 693 -29.58 -11.00 -1.14
C ASP A 693 -28.40 -10.35 -0.37
N CYS A 694 -28.60 -9.92 0.88
CA CYS A 694 -27.58 -9.21 1.67
C CYS A 694 -26.81 -10.14 2.64
N SER A 695 -25.50 -9.89 2.78
CA SER A 695 -24.62 -10.55 3.76
C SER A 695 -25.08 -10.30 5.22
N LEU A 696 -24.80 -11.26 6.11
CA LEU A 696 -25.14 -11.20 7.54
C LEU A 696 -24.57 -9.96 8.26
N ARG A 697 -25.32 -9.46 9.25
CA ARG A 697 -24.90 -8.41 10.20
C ARG A 697 -25.44 -8.67 11.61
N ASN A 698 -24.83 -8.02 12.60
CA ASN A 698 -25.25 -8.03 14.00
C ASN A 698 -25.14 -6.60 14.54
N MET A 699 -26.30 -5.95 14.71
CA MET A 699 -26.37 -4.53 15.04
C MET A 699 -25.92 -4.21 16.46
N VAL A 700 -26.03 -5.17 17.38
CA VAL A 700 -25.55 -5.05 18.77
C VAL A 700 -24.02 -5.05 18.80
N GLU A 701 -23.38 -5.99 18.10
CA GLU A 701 -21.92 -5.96 17.89
C GLU A 701 -21.49 -4.67 17.20
N ALA A 702 -22.21 -4.23 16.16
CA ALA A 702 -21.88 -2.99 15.45
C ALA A 702 -21.95 -1.76 16.36
N SER A 703 -22.96 -1.65 17.24
CA SER A 703 -23.05 -0.58 18.24
C SER A 703 -21.89 -0.63 19.22
N ALA A 704 -21.55 -1.81 19.75
CA ALA A 704 -20.43 -1.98 20.67
C ALA A 704 -19.10 -1.55 20.03
N VAL A 705 -18.84 -1.95 18.77
CA VAL A 705 -17.66 -1.50 18.01
C VAL A 705 -17.61 0.02 17.91
N VAL A 706 -18.72 0.67 17.55
CA VAL A 706 -18.79 2.13 17.40
C VAL A 706 -18.47 2.84 18.72
N ILE A 707 -19.00 2.38 19.85
CA ILE A 707 -18.68 2.93 21.17
C ILE A 707 -17.20 2.76 21.52
N ILE A 708 -16.61 1.60 21.24
CA ILE A 708 -15.18 1.37 21.48
C ILE A 708 -14.34 2.35 20.65
N VAL A 709 -14.67 2.54 19.38
CA VAL A 709 -13.98 3.51 18.50
C VAL A 709 -14.17 4.95 19.02
N GLN A 710 -15.35 5.31 19.50
CA GLN A 710 -15.60 6.62 20.12
C GLN A 710 -14.78 6.83 21.40
N LYS A 711 -14.70 5.82 22.26
CA LYS A 711 -13.85 5.84 23.47
C LYS A 711 -12.38 6.02 23.10
N LEU A 712 -11.90 5.28 22.10
CA LEU A 712 -10.53 5.40 21.59
C LEU A 712 -10.25 6.79 21.07
N TYR A 713 -11.17 7.37 20.30
CA TYR A 713 -11.03 8.73 19.79
C TYR A 713 -11.00 9.75 20.94
N LYS A 714 -11.90 9.65 21.92
CA LYS A 714 -11.91 10.53 23.10
C LYS A 714 -10.61 10.43 23.90
N ALA A 715 -10.09 9.24 24.11
CA ALA A 715 -8.81 9.02 24.82
C ALA A 715 -7.60 9.48 24.01
N TRP A 716 -7.67 9.44 22.68
CA TRP A 716 -6.63 9.93 21.78
C TRP A 716 -6.67 11.45 21.59
N ASN A 717 -7.84 12.08 21.62
CA ASN A 717 -8.00 13.50 21.34
C ASN A 717 -7.16 14.36 22.31
N GLY A 718 -6.18 15.11 21.78
CA GLY A 718 -5.17 15.83 22.56
C GLY A 718 -3.79 15.14 22.63
N SER A 719 -3.66 13.92 22.10
CA SER A 719 -2.39 13.20 21.97
C SER A 719 -1.62 13.64 20.72
N LYS A 720 -0.29 13.77 20.82
CA LYS A 720 0.61 13.99 19.67
C LYS A 720 1.01 12.69 18.95
N LYS A 721 0.50 11.53 19.37
CA LYS A 721 0.90 10.22 18.83
C LYS A 721 -0.07 9.77 17.74
N LYS A 722 0.47 9.17 16.67
CA LYS A 722 -0.36 8.49 15.66
C LYS A 722 -0.98 7.23 16.25
N LEU A 723 -2.25 6.98 15.94
CA LEU A 723 -2.99 5.79 16.33
C LEU A 723 -3.78 5.24 15.15
N SER A 724 -3.64 3.95 14.92
CA SER A 724 -4.31 3.23 13.84
C SER A 724 -5.23 2.14 14.39
N VAL A 725 -6.50 2.15 13.97
CA VAL A 725 -7.55 1.24 14.43
C VAL A 725 -8.14 0.52 13.23
N GLY A 726 -8.08 -0.81 13.24
CA GLY A 726 -8.76 -1.65 12.27
C GLY A 726 -9.96 -2.35 12.87
N VAL A 727 -11.09 -2.31 12.16
CA VAL A 727 -12.27 -3.10 12.46
C VAL A 727 -12.44 -4.14 11.37
N VAL A 728 -12.41 -5.42 11.77
CA VAL A 728 -12.43 -6.57 10.88
C VAL A 728 -13.70 -7.37 11.10
N SER A 729 -14.37 -7.76 10.03
CA SER A 729 -15.48 -8.72 10.09
C SER A 729 -15.42 -9.72 8.93
N PRO A 730 -15.86 -10.99 9.10
CA PRO A 730 -15.95 -11.94 7.99
C PRO A 730 -17.04 -11.59 6.98
N TYR A 731 -18.02 -10.77 7.38
CA TYR A 731 -19.24 -10.51 6.61
C TYR A 731 -19.28 -9.07 6.11
N ASN A 732 -19.43 -8.88 4.79
CA ASN A 732 -19.48 -7.54 4.20
C ASN A 732 -20.69 -6.72 4.67
N GLY A 733 -21.82 -7.38 4.98
CA GLY A 733 -23.00 -6.71 5.55
C GLY A 733 -22.68 -6.01 6.87
N GLN A 734 -21.88 -6.66 7.74
CA GLN A 734 -21.39 -6.06 8.97
C GLN A 734 -20.41 -4.92 8.73
N VAL A 735 -19.50 -5.07 7.76
CA VAL A 735 -18.55 -4.01 7.38
C VAL A 735 -19.31 -2.74 6.98
N VAL A 736 -20.31 -2.87 6.11
CA VAL A 736 -21.15 -1.75 5.66
C VAL A 736 -21.93 -1.15 6.83
N ALA A 737 -22.55 -1.96 7.67
CA ALA A 737 -23.32 -1.47 8.82
C ALA A 737 -22.45 -0.67 9.80
N ILE A 738 -21.21 -1.12 10.08
CA ILE A 738 -20.28 -0.39 10.95
C ILE A 738 -19.80 0.89 10.27
N GLN A 739 -19.46 0.85 8.98
CA GLN A 739 -19.06 2.05 8.22
C GLN A 739 -20.16 3.11 8.21
N GLN A 740 -21.41 2.71 7.99
CA GLN A 740 -22.56 3.61 8.02
C GLN A 740 -22.73 4.28 9.39
N LYS A 741 -22.64 3.51 10.49
CA LYS A 741 -22.74 4.06 11.86
C LYS A 741 -21.59 4.98 12.27
N LEU A 742 -20.36 4.68 11.85
CA LEU A 742 -19.22 5.56 12.11
C LEU A 742 -19.32 6.86 11.30
N GLY A 743 -19.94 6.79 10.11
CA GLY A 743 -20.04 7.90 9.17
C GLY A 743 -18.65 8.44 8.78
N ARG A 744 -18.62 9.70 8.35
CA ARG A 744 -17.36 10.39 7.99
C ARG A 744 -16.64 11.05 9.16
N LYS A 745 -17.07 10.79 10.40
CA LYS A 745 -16.60 11.51 11.61
C LYS A 745 -15.08 11.41 11.83
N TYR A 746 -14.48 10.31 11.38
CA TYR A 746 -13.06 10.00 11.55
C TYR A 746 -12.25 10.05 10.24
N GLU A 747 -12.86 10.53 9.15
CA GLU A 747 -12.14 10.77 7.89
C GLU A 747 -11.34 12.07 7.99
N ASN A 748 -10.17 12.13 7.35
CA ASN A 748 -9.31 13.33 7.27
C ASN A 748 -8.80 13.89 8.61
N ARG A 749 -8.64 13.06 9.64
CA ARG A 749 -8.02 13.45 10.91
C ARG A 749 -6.55 13.07 10.93
N ASP A 750 -5.67 14.07 11.03
CA ASP A 750 -4.23 13.83 11.13
C ASP A 750 -3.88 13.10 12.43
N GLY A 751 -3.34 11.89 12.28
CA GLY A 751 -2.85 11.07 13.38
C GLY A 751 -3.83 10.08 14.00
N PHE A 752 -5.12 10.07 13.61
CA PHE A 752 -6.08 9.04 14.01
C PHE A 752 -6.77 8.45 12.79
N SER A 753 -6.60 7.15 12.57
CA SER A 753 -7.18 6.48 11.40
C SER A 753 -8.00 5.27 11.81
N VAL A 754 -9.19 5.15 11.24
CA VAL A 754 -10.08 3.99 11.41
C VAL A 754 -10.30 3.35 10.05
N ARG A 755 -9.97 2.07 9.92
CA ARG A 755 -10.24 1.28 8.72
C ARG A 755 -11.23 0.18 9.06
N VAL A 756 -12.32 0.07 8.30
CA VAL A 756 -13.31 -1.01 8.45
C VAL A 756 -13.35 -1.80 7.16
N LYS A 757 -13.02 -3.09 7.20
CA LYS A 757 -12.97 -3.97 6.02
C LYS A 757 -13.23 -5.42 6.41
N SER A 758 -13.42 -6.27 5.40
CA SER A 758 -13.46 -7.71 5.58
C SER A 758 -12.09 -8.28 5.96
N VAL A 759 -12.06 -9.52 6.47
CA VAL A 759 -10.80 -10.26 6.75
C VAL A 759 -9.89 -10.27 5.51
N ASP A 760 -10.44 -10.62 4.35
CA ASP A 760 -9.72 -10.69 3.08
C ASP A 760 -9.20 -9.29 2.67
N GLY A 761 -9.97 -8.22 2.93
CA GLY A 761 -9.57 -6.84 2.65
C GLY A 761 -8.49 -6.26 3.59
N PHE A 762 -8.19 -6.93 4.71
CA PHE A 762 -7.13 -6.57 5.66
C PHE A 762 -5.82 -7.32 5.41
N GLN A 763 -5.77 -8.23 4.44
CA GLN A 763 -4.55 -8.95 4.10
C GLN A 763 -3.42 -7.98 3.71
N GLY A 764 -2.21 -8.26 4.20
CA GLY A 764 -1.04 -7.39 3.99
C GLY A 764 -1.03 -6.09 4.79
N SER A 765 -2.10 -5.74 5.52
CA SER A 765 -2.13 -4.60 6.42
C SER A 765 -1.95 -4.99 7.89
N GLU A 766 -1.58 -4.03 8.73
CA GLU A 766 -1.46 -4.15 10.19
C GLU A 766 -1.91 -2.83 10.83
N GLU A 767 -2.38 -2.91 12.07
CA GLU A 767 -2.88 -1.77 12.85
C GLU A 767 -2.38 -1.87 14.29
N ASP A 768 -2.34 -0.74 14.99
CA ASP A 768 -2.00 -0.71 16.41
C ASP A 768 -3.08 -1.46 17.23
N ILE A 769 -4.35 -1.25 16.89
CA ILE A 769 -5.51 -1.91 17.50
C ILE A 769 -6.34 -2.60 16.43
N ILE A 770 -6.73 -3.85 16.67
CA ILE A 770 -7.71 -4.57 15.86
C ILE A 770 -8.92 -4.96 16.71
N ILE A 771 -10.10 -4.64 16.18
CA ILE A 771 -11.39 -5.04 16.72
C ILE A 771 -12.02 -6.04 15.73
N ILE A 772 -12.27 -7.27 16.17
CA ILE A 772 -12.92 -8.29 15.34
C ILE A 772 -14.38 -8.40 15.74
N SER A 773 -15.32 -8.21 14.81
CA SER A 773 -16.73 -8.53 14.99
C SER A 773 -17.06 -9.85 14.30
N THR A 774 -17.41 -10.86 15.12
CA THR A 774 -17.68 -12.22 14.63
C THR A 774 -19.08 -12.40 14.04
N VAL A 775 -20.04 -11.53 14.39
CA VAL A 775 -21.42 -11.46 13.89
C VAL A 775 -22.31 -12.63 14.34
N ARG A 776 -21.82 -13.86 14.23
CA ARG A 776 -22.62 -15.07 14.40
C ARG A 776 -23.13 -15.21 15.82
N SER A 777 -24.45 -15.34 15.93
CA SER A 777 -25.15 -15.48 17.21
C SER A 777 -26.41 -16.33 16.99
N ASN A 778 -26.29 -17.64 17.19
CA ASN A 778 -27.36 -18.61 16.99
C ASN A 778 -27.23 -19.81 17.94
N SER A 779 -28.36 -20.48 18.19
CA SER A 779 -28.44 -21.62 19.10
C SER A 779 -27.79 -22.89 18.54
N SER A 780 -27.67 -23.00 17.21
CA SER A 780 -27.15 -24.16 16.48
C SER A 780 -25.62 -24.23 16.41
N GLY A 781 -24.89 -23.21 16.86
CA GLY A 781 -23.42 -23.17 16.80
C GLY A 781 -22.88 -23.03 15.37
N SER A 782 -23.73 -22.72 14.39
CA SER A 782 -23.31 -22.57 13.00
C SER A 782 -22.55 -21.26 12.81
N ILE A 783 -21.30 -21.34 12.38
CA ILE A 783 -20.44 -20.16 12.16
C ILE A 783 -20.14 -19.89 10.68
N GLY A 784 -20.49 -20.82 9.79
CA GLY A 784 -20.34 -20.68 8.33
C GLY A 784 -18.92 -20.27 7.91
N PHE A 785 -18.80 -19.11 7.28
CA PHE A 785 -17.57 -18.58 6.68
C PHE A 785 -16.41 -18.34 7.68
N LEU A 786 -16.71 -18.28 8.98
CA LEU A 786 -15.73 -18.18 10.07
C LEU A 786 -14.91 -19.46 10.30
N SER A 787 -15.34 -20.61 9.77
CA SER A 787 -14.69 -21.90 9.99
C SER A 787 -13.35 -22.07 9.26
N LYS A 788 -13.07 -21.25 8.24
CA LYS A 788 -11.82 -21.35 7.46
C LYS A 788 -10.60 -20.92 8.28
N LEU A 789 -9.72 -21.87 8.59
CA LEU A 789 -8.53 -21.68 9.42
C LEU A 789 -7.65 -20.51 8.98
N GLN A 790 -7.41 -20.38 7.67
CA GLN A 790 -6.54 -19.34 7.12
C GLN A 790 -7.06 -17.92 7.41
N ARG A 791 -8.39 -17.73 7.37
CA ARG A 791 -9.02 -16.44 7.69
C ARG A 791 -8.91 -16.10 9.15
N VAL A 792 -9.08 -17.09 10.03
CA VAL A 792 -8.91 -16.91 11.48
C VAL A 792 -7.48 -16.46 11.76
N ASN A 793 -6.49 -17.17 11.21
CA ASN A 793 -5.09 -16.80 11.37
C ASN A 793 -4.79 -15.39 10.83
N VAL A 794 -5.30 -15.02 9.65
CA VAL A 794 -5.15 -13.63 9.14
C VAL A 794 -5.74 -12.62 10.11
N ALA A 795 -7.00 -12.80 10.54
CA ALA A 795 -7.71 -11.86 11.40
C ALA A 795 -6.99 -11.65 12.74
N LEU A 796 -6.55 -12.73 13.40
CA LEU A 796 -5.87 -12.68 14.70
C LEU A 796 -4.47 -12.04 14.63
N THR A 797 -3.84 -11.99 13.45
CA THR A 797 -2.44 -11.56 13.29
C THR A 797 -2.29 -10.17 12.65
N ARG A 798 -3.38 -9.39 12.60
CA ARG A 798 -3.37 -8.01 12.10
C ARG A 798 -2.96 -6.97 13.17
N ALA A 799 -3.14 -7.31 14.45
CA ALA A 799 -2.88 -6.38 15.56
C ALA A 799 -1.39 -6.30 15.93
N ARG A 800 -0.93 -5.10 16.29
CA ARG A 800 0.40 -4.90 16.88
C ARG A 800 0.33 -4.90 18.41
N HIS A 801 -0.52 -4.04 18.97
CA HIS A 801 -0.56 -3.79 20.41
C HIS A 801 -1.79 -4.40 21.10
N CYS A 802 -2.98 -4.22 20.53
CA CYS A 802 -4.25 -4.67 21.12
C CYS A 802 -5.12 -5.43 20.11
N LEU A 803 -5.62 -6.59 20.52
CA LEU A 803 -6.62 -7.38 19.79
C LEU A 803 -7.86 -7.60 20.66
N TRP A 804 -8.99 -7.06 20.23
CA TRP A 804 -10.28 -7.20 20.92
C TRP A 804 -11.28 -7.92 20.02
N ILE A 805 -11.76 -9.07 20.50
CA ILE A 805 -12.67 -9.93 19.74
C ILE A 805 -14.06 -9.81 20.36
N LEU A 806 -15.02 -9.33 19.58
CA LEU A 806 -16.42 -9.19 19.96
C LEU A 806 -17.22 -10.33 19.33
N GLY A 807 -17.93 -11.08 20.16
CA GLY A 807 -18.72 -12.21 19.69
C GLY A 807 -19.58 -12.87 20.75
N ASN A 808 -20.44 -13.77 20.30
CA ASN A 808 -21.30 -14.55 21.17
C ASN A 808 -20.59 -15.83 21.64
N GLU A 809 -20.27 -15.91 22.93
CA GLU A 809 -19.54 -17.04 23.52
C GLU A 809 -20.25 -18.39 23.29
N ARG A 810 -21.57 -18.44 23.48
CA ARG A 810 -22.34 -19.70 23.37
C ARG A 810 -22.30 -20.26 21.95
N THR A 811 -22.44 -19.38 20.96
CA THR A 811 -22.42 -19.76 19.54
C THR A 811 -21.04 -20.26 19.13
N LEU A 812 -19.99 -19.53 19.47
CA LEU A 812 -18.62 -19.88 19.07
C LEU A 812 -18.11 -21.15 19.80
N THR A 813 -18.47 -21.34 21.07
CA THR A 813 -18.06 -22.53 21.84
C THR A 813 -18.70 -23.82 21.30
N ARG A 814 -19.94 -23.75 20.80
CA ARG A 814 -20.68 -24.89 20.22
C ARG A 814 -20.33 -25.21 18.76
N SER A 815 -19.43 -24.43 18.15
CA SER A 815 -19.18 -24.51 16.70
C SER A 815 -18.21 -25.61 16.25
N ASP A 816 -17.68 -26.41 17.19
CA ASP A 816 -16.63 -27.42 16.96
C ASP A 816 -15.48 -26.93 16.05
N SER A 817 -15.09 -25.67 16.24
CA SER A 817 -14.10 -24.98 15.42
C SER A 817 -12.98 -24.35 16.27
N VAL A 818 -11.97 -23.79 15.59
CA VAL A 818 -10.89 -23.03 16.25
C VAL A 818 -11.41 -21.86 17.08
N TRP A 819 -12.58 -21.30 16.78
CA TRP A 819 -13.19 -20.27 17.62
C TRP A 819 -13.61 -20.78 18.98
N GLY A 820 -14.12 -22.02 19.08
CA GLY A 820 -14.43 -22.63 20.37
C GLY A 820 -13.17 -22.85 21.22
N THR A 821 -12.07 -23.26 20.57
CA THR A 821 -10.76 -23.37 21.23
C THR A 821 -10.22 -22.00 21.65
N LEU A 822 -10.42 -20.96 20.85
CA LEU A 822 -10.03 -19.59 21.16
C LEU A 822 -10.77 -19.05 22.38
N VAL A 823 -12.08 -19.26 22.47
CA VAL A 823 -12.87 -18.83 23.64
C VAL A 823 -12.41 -19.54 24.91
N ARG A 824 -12.15 -20.84 24.84
CA ARG A 824 -11.61 -21.62 25.97
C ARG A 824 -10.23 -21.12 26.40
N ASP A 825 -9.35 -20.82 25.44
CA ASP A 825 -8.04 -20.22 25.70
C ASP A 825 -8.17 -18.83 26.38
N ALA A 826 -9.05 -17.96 25.87
CA ALA A 826 -9.28 -16.65 26.46
C ALA A 826 -9.78 -16.75 27.92
N LYS A 827 -10.65 -17.71 28.23
CA LYS A 827 -11.09 -18.00 29.61
C LYS A 827 -9.93 -18.50 30.47
N TYR A 828 -9.15 -19.45 29.97
CA TYR A 828 -7.99 -20.01 30.68
C TYR A 828 -6.96 -18.93 31.02
N ARG A 829 -6.66 -18.03 30.08
CA ARG A 829 -5.72 -16.92 30.26
C ARG A 829 -6.30 -15.71 30.99
N ARG A 830 -7.55 -15.80 31.49
CA ARG A 830 -8.28 -14.71 32.19
C ARG A 830 -8.40 -13.43 31.36
N CYS A 831 -8.60 -13.58 30.05
CA CYS A 831 -8.79 -12.50 29.08
C CYS A 831 -10.21 -12.51 28.49
N PHE A 832 -11.16 -13.18 29.14
CA PHE A 832 -12.57 -13.24 28.76
C PHE A 832 -13.37 -12.28 29.64
N PHE A 833 -14.20 -11.43 29.02
CA PHE A 833 -14.99 -10.40 29.69
C PHE A 833 -16.41 -10.36 29.11
N ASN A 834 -17.39 -9.88 29.88
CA ASN A 834 -18.72 -9.60 29.33
C ASN A 834 -18.83 -8.10 29.01
N ALA A 835 -19.41 -7.76 27.87
CA ALA A 835 -19.59 -6.36 27.48
C ALA A 835 -20.47 -5.59 28.47
N ASP A 836 -21.42 -6.27 29.12
CA ASP A 836 -22.33 -5.69 30.11
C ASP A 836 -21.60 -5.17 31.37
N ASP A 837 -20.36 -5.62 31.60
CA ASP A 837 -19.51 -5.14 32.71
C ASP A 837 -19.03 -3.69 32.48
N ASP A 838 -19.05 -3.18 31.24
CA ASP A 838 -18.74 -1.78 30.92
C ASP A 838 -20.04 -0.98 30.73
N LYS A 839 -20.23 0.06 31.55
CA LYS A 839 -21.45 0.87 31.57
C LYS A 839 -21.82 1.51 30.22
N ASP A 840 -20.84 1.82 29.37
CA ASP A 840 -21.11 2.45 28.07
C ASP A 840 -21.45 1.41 27.01
N LEU A 841 -20.79 0.24 27.05
CA LEU A 841 -21.14 -0.89 26.19
C LEU A 841 -22.53 -1.43 26.52
N ALA A 842 -22.84 -1.64 27.80
CA ALA A 842 -24.17 -2.06 28.26
C ALA A 842 -25.25 -1.10 27.73
N ARG A 843 -25.09 0.21 27.93
CA ARG A 843 -26.04 1.22 27.43
C ARG A 843 -26.25 1.14 25.92
N ALA A 844 -25.19 0.97 25.13
CA ALA A 844 -25.30 0.90 23.67
C ALA A 844 -25.89 -0.42 23.15
N MET A 845 -25.80 -1.50 23.93
CA MET A 845 -26.41 -2.79 23.60
C MET A 845 -27.93 -2.79 23.85
N PHE A 846 -28.41 -2.03 24.84
CA PHE A 846 -29.83 -1.91 25.20
C PHE A 846 -30.55 -0.68 24.60
N ALA A 847 -29.84 0.19 23.87
CA ALA A 847 -30.46 1.36 23.24
C ALA A 847 -31.48 0.97 22.15
N PRO A 848 -32.69 1.56 22.14
CA PRO A 848 -33.72 1.25 21.14
C PRO A 848 -33.26 1.64 19.72
N ARG A 849 -33.65 0.83 18.72
CA ARG A 849 -33.18 0.87 17.33
C ARG A 849 -33.38 2.22 16.59
N SER A 850 -34.10 3.18 17.16
CA SER A 850 -34.51 4.43 16.51
C SER A 850 -33.74 5.70 16.94
N ASN A 851 -32.92 5.68 18.00
CA ASN A 851 -32.33 6.92 18.55
C ASN A 851 -30.79 6.92 18.52
N VAL A 852 -30.18 6.74 17.35
CA VAL A 852 -28.75 7.05 17.15
C VAL A 852 -28.52 8.15 16.09
N ASP A 853 -29.59 8.57 15.41
CA ASP A 853 -29.59 9.75 14.56
C ASP A 853 -30.24 10.90 15.31
N GLU A 854 -29.52 11.51 16.26
CA GLU A 854 -29.61 12.92 16.68
C GLU A 854 -28.69 13.16 17.89
N ASP A 855 -27.39 13.32 17.63
CA ASP A 855 -26.53 14.13 18.51
C ASP A 855 -26.44 15.53 17.88
N LYS A 856 -27.50 16.33 18.08
CA LYS A 856 -27.40 17.79 18.06
C LYS A 856 -26.88 18.24 19.42
N ASP A 857 -25.60 17.98 19.70
CA ASP A 857 -24.86 18.62 20.80
C ASP A 857 -23.37 18.45 20.56
N LEU A 858 -22.86 18.99 19.45
CA LEU A 858 -21.43 19.29 19.22
C LEU A 858 -21.26 20.01 17.88
N ALA A 859 -22.05 21.06 17.64
CA ALA A 859 -21.88 21.92 16.47
C ALA A 859 -22.36 23.36 16.74
N THR A 860 -21.83 24.01 17.78
CA THR A 860 -21.70 25.49 17.81
C THR A 860 -20.65 25.85 18.85
N GLY A 861 -19.47 26.26 18.37
CA GLY A 861 -18.57 27.10 19.15
C GLY A 861 -19.19 28.50 19.22
N ALA A 862 -19.98 28.73 20.27
CA ALA A 862 -20.37 30.05 20.74
C ALA A 862 -20.82 29.90 22.19
N ILE A 863 -20.14 30.59 23.11
CA ILE A 863 -20.42 30.58 24.54
C ILE A 863 -21.73 31.34 24.76
N VAL A 864 -22.78 30.63 25.18
CA VAL A 864 -23.93 31.22 25.87
C VAL A 864 -24.27 30.31 27.05
N ALA A 865 -23.91 30.74 28.26
CA ALA A 865 -24.22 30.03 29.50
C ALA A 865 -25.71 30.20 29.86
N PRO A 866 -26.44 29.13 30.24
CA PRO A 866 -27.75 29.28 30.86
C PRO A 866 -27.58 29.54 32.36
N LYS A 867 -28.04 30.71 32.81
CA LYS A 867 -28.30 31.00 34.24
C LYS A 867 -29.35 30.01 34.76
N ARG A 868 -29.00 29.15 35.73
CA ARG A 868 -29.96 28.57 36.69
C ARG A 868 -29.34 28.45 38.08
N ASN A 869 -29.88 29.25 39.00
CA ASN A 869 -29.77 29.09 40.44
C ASN A 869 -30.38 27.74 40.87
N VAL A 870 -29.65 26.92 41.61
CA VAL A 870 -30.22 25.90 42.49
C VAL A 870 -29.37 25.84 43.76
N GLY A 871 -29.96 26.22 44.90
CA GLY A 871 -29.37 26.00 46.22
C GLY A 871 -29.67 24.60 46.72
N TYR A 872 -28.70 23.97 47.40
CA TYR A 872 -28.88 22.67 48.05
C TYR A 872 -29.46 22.83 49.45
N SER A 873 -30.33 21.91 49.87
CA SER A 873 -30.90 21.90 51.22
C SER A 873 -29.99 21.18 52.21
N LYS A 874 -30.11 21.50 53.51
CA LYS A 874 -29.33 20.90 54.60
C LYS A 874 -29.42 19.35 54.65
N ALA A 875 -30.53 18.78 54.19
CA ALA A 875 -30.76 17.33 54.13
C ALA A 875 -29.92 16.63 53.03
N ASP A 876 -29.56 17.33 51.97
CA ASP A 876 -28.76 16.78 50.85
C ASP A 876 -27.28 16.68 51.24
N VAL A 877 -26.82 17.55 52.14
CA VAL A 877 -25.45 17.57 52.67
C VAL A 877 -25.25 16.50 53.75
N GLU A 878 -26.24 16.28 54.63
CA GLU A 878 -26.18 15.23 55.66
C GLU A 878 -26.14 13.81 55.05
N LYS A 879 -26.85 13.59 53.93
CA LYS A 879 -26.82 12.33 53.17
C LYS A 879 -25.45 12.05 52.56
N LEU A 880 -24.79 13.09 52.05
CA LEU A 880 -23.46 12.98 51.45
C LEU A 880 -22.39 12.64 52.51
N CYS A 881 -22.49 13.20 53.71
CA CYS A 881 -21.57 12.92 54.82
C CYS A 881 -21.69 11.49 55.34
N PHE A 882 -22.89 10.93 55.41
CA PHE A 882 -23.10 9.52 55.80
C PHE A 882 -22.49 8.53 54.80
N GLN A 883 -22.56 8.86 53.50
CA GLN A 883 -22.10 7.99 52.42
C GLN A 883 -20.57 7.93 52.34
N VAL A 884 -19.88 9.04 52.63
CA VAL A 884 -18.40 9.13 52.68
C VAL A 884 -17.81 8.41 53.90
N MET A 885 -18.53 8.34 55.02
CA MET A 885 -18.09 7.64 56.24
C MET A 885 -18.22 6.11 56.12
N ALA A 886 -19.19 5.61 55.35
CA ALA A 886 -19.37 4.18 55.09
C ALA A 886 -18.26 3.58 54.19
N GLU A 887 -17.68 4.39 53.30
CA GLU A 887 -16.67 3.93 52.34
C GLU A 887 -15.24 3.83 52.90
N ARG A 888 -14.95 4.42 54.08
CA ARG A 888 -13.58 4.44 54.63
C ARG A 888 -13.17 3.23 55.47
N ASN A 889 -14.09 2.34 55.86
CA ASN A 889 -13.80 1.23 56.79
C ASN A 889 -13.81 -0.19 56.15
N GLY A 890 -13.81 -0.34 54.83
CA GLY A 890 -14.03 -1.63 54.16
C GLY A 890 -12.83 -2.25 53.43
N SER A 891 -11.73 -2.64 54.11
CA SER A 891 -10.85 -3.71 53.61
C SER A 891 -9.86 -4.25 54.65
N THR A 892 -10.07 -5.48 55.15
CA THR A 892 -9.13 -6.63 55.04
C THR A 892 -9.53 -7.85 55.87
N ARG A 893 -9.24 -9.04 55.27
CA ARG A 893 -8.88 -10.36 55.84
C ARG A 893 -9.93 -11.46 56.08
N LYS A 894 -9.74 -12.53 55.29
CA LYS A 894 -10.12 -13.94 55.48
C LYS A 894 -9.71 -14.51 56.85
N LYS A 895 -10.53 -15.42 57.42
CA LYS A 895 -10.14 -16.82 57.74
C LYS A 895 -11.29 -17.66 58.38
N THR A 896 -11.49 -18.84 57.77
CA THR A 896 -11.76 -20.19 58.34
C THR A 896 -12.99 -20.54 59.21
N VAL A 897 -13.66 -21.61 58.75
CA VAL A 897 -14.08 -22.84 59.47
C VAL A 897 -15.54 -22.95 59.94
N ASP A 898 -16.16 -24.05 59.47
CA ASP A 898 -17.28 -24.89 59.98
C ASP A 898 -18.63 -24.19 60.26
N SER A 899 -19.81 -24.81 60.19
CA SER A 899 -20.39 -26.12 59.86
C SER A 899 -21.91 -25.92 60.01
N GLU A 900 -22.74 -26.71 59.29
CA GLU A 900 -24.16 -26.98 59.66
C GLU A 900 -25.10 -25.73 59.64
N ASP A 901 -26.40 -25.76 59.42
CA ASP A 901 -27.39 -26.73 59.01
C ASP A 901 -28.59 -25.91 58.48
N GLU A 902 -29.46 -26.58 57.73
CA GLU A 902 -30.93 -26.41 57.68
C GLU A 902 -31.55 -24.98 57.59
N SER A 903 -32.18 -24.61 56.48
CA SER A 903 -33.51 -25.02 55.98
C SER A 903 -34.71 -24.26 56.57
N GLN A 904 -35.55 -23.79 55.64
CA GLN A 904 -37.01 -23.60 55.71
C GLN A 904 -37.64 -22.33 56.32
N LEU A 905 -38.81 -22.05 55.72
CA LEU A 905 -39.95 -21.17 56.07
C LEU A 905 -39.95 -19.81 55.36
N ASP A 906 -40.59 -19.69 54.19
CA ASP A 906 -42.04 -19.67 53.87
C ASP A 906 -42.79 -18.42 54.36
N GLU A 907 -43.38 -17.73 53.37
CA GLU A 907 -44.78 -17.23 53.32
C GLU A 907 -45.29 -16.34 54.48
N GLU A 908 -46.02 -15.23 54.32
CA GLU A 908 -47.02 -14.87 53.32
C GLU A 908 -47.48 -13.41 53.59
N THR A 909 -47.90 -12.73 52.52
CA THR A 909 -49.00 -11.74 52.40
C THR A 909 -49.27 -10.56 53.36
N SER A 910 -49.14 -9.36 52.76
CA SER A 910 -50.16 -8.28 52.64
C SER A 910 -50.85 -7.66 53.87
N ARG A 911 -50.70 -6.34 54.02
CA ARG A 911 -51.70 -5.27 53.75
C ARG A 911 -51.17 -3.93 54.27
N GLY A 912 -51.59 -2.85 53.65
CA GLY A 912 -51.03 -1.52 53.88
C GLY A 912 -51.72 -0.75 55.01
N LYS A 913 -50.99 0.18 55.63
CA LYS A 913 -51.28 1.63 55.69
C LYS A 913 -50.34 2.32 56.68
N GLN A 914 -49.88 3.49 56.23
CA GLN A 914 -49.25 4.61 56.95
C GLN A 914 -49.26 4.56 58.48
N THR A 915 -48.06 4.71 59.09
CA THR A 915 -47.91 5.43 60.35
C THR A 915 -46.48 5.95 60.54
N THR A 916 -46.44 7.14 61.13
CA THR A 916 -45.34 8.03 61.49
C THR A 916 -44.30 7.35 62.39
N ILE A 917 -43.00 7.57 62.15
CA ILE A 917 -41.93 7.18 63.09
C ILE A 917 -41.21 8.44 63.59
N SER A 918 -41.33 8.66 64.90
CA SER A 918 -40.50 9.55 65.69
C SER A 918 -39.05 9.04 65.73
N THR A 919 -38.08 9.89 65.41
CA THR A 919 -36.66 9.61 65.59
C THR A 919 -36.24 9.93 67.02
N SER A 920 -35.98 8.91 67.84
CA SER A 920 -35.12 9.04 69.02
C SER A 920 -33.70 8.57 68.66
N VAL A 921 -32.71 9.40 68.98
CA VAL A 921 -31.29 9.14 68.72
C VAL A 921 -30.74 8.18 69.80
N PRO A 922 -30.01 7.10 69.45
CA PRO A 922 -29.44 6.19 70.43
C PRO A 922 -28.30 6.81 71.25
N LYS A 923 -28.23 6.43 72.54
CA LYS A 923 -27.36 6.95 73.61
C LYS A 923 -25.84 6.86 73.40
N TRP A 924 -25.34 6.28 72.30
CA TRP A 924 -23.90 6.27 71.99
C TRP A 924 -23.42 7.58 71.33
N TYR A 925 -24.35 8.42 70.85
CA TYR A 925 -24.04 9.69 70.18
C TYR A 925 -23.59 10.81 71.15
N GLN A 926 -23.84 10.65 72.45
CA GLN A 926 -23.51 11.67 73.47
C GLN A 926 -22.11 11.54 74.09
N SER A 927 -21.29 10.55 73.70
CA SER A 927 -19.97 10.31 74.33
C SER A 927 -18.76 10.78 73.52
N LEU A 928 -18.96 11.43 72.37
CA LEU A 928 -17.86 11.94 71.53
C LEU A 928 -17.92 13.46 71.54
N GLY A 929 -17.02 14.10 72.30
CA GLY A 929 -16.85 15.56 72.32
C GLY A 929 -16.45 16.08 70.94
N MET A 930 -17.44 16.33 70.07
CA MET A 930 -17.29 16.76 68.69
C MET A 930 -17.67 18.24 68.46
N ASP A 931 -18.07 18.97 69.50
CA ASP A 931 -18.48 20.37 69.35
C ASP A 931 -17.31 21.30 68.96
N GLN A 932 -16.08 21.04 69.43
CA GLN A 932 -14.91 21.86 69.06
C GLN A 932 -14.41 21.67 67.62
N ARG A 933 -14.77 20.58 66.94
CA ARG A 933 -14.32 20.32 65.55
C ARG A 933 -15.30 20.85 64.50
N LEU A 934 -16.58 20.99 64.85
CA LEU A 934 -17.59 21.62 64.02
C LEU A 934 -17.34 23.13 63.86
N GLU A 935 -16.96 23.80 64.95
CA GLU A 935 -16.66 25.23 64.94
C GLU A 935 -15.41 25.58 64.08
N GLN A 936 -14.42 24.67 64.04
CA GLN A 936 -13.25 24.81 63.15
C GLN A 936 -13.61 24.58 61.67
N LEU A 937 -14.54 23.69 61.37
CA LEU A 937 -15.02 23.41 60.01
C LEU A 937 -15.86 24.57 59.45
N GLU A 938 -16.66 25.23 60.28
CA GLU A 938 -17.43 26.41 59.88
C GLU A 938 -16.52 27.62 59.55
N ASN A 939 -15.44 27.82 60.31
CA ASN A 939 -14.44 28.86 60.02
C ASN A 939 -13.71 28.61 58.69
N VAL A 940 -13.33 27.36 58.39
CA VAL A 940 -12.67 27.02 57.12
C VAL A 940 -13.62 27.19 55.93
N MET A 941 -14.90 26.85 56.10
CA MET A 941 -15.93 27.06 55.06
C MET A 941 -16.17 28.55 54.79
N GLY A 942 -16.11 29.40 55.83
CA GLY A 942 -16.19 30.86 55.69
C GLY A 942 -15.02 31.47 54.93
N GLU A 943 -13.80 30.97 55.13
CA GLU A 943 -12.60 31.38 54.38
C GLU A 943 -12.68 30.99 52.90
N VAL A 944 -13.16 29.78 52.60
CA VAL A 944 -13.34 29.27 51.22
C VAL A 944 -14.39 30.10 50.47
N ALA A 945 -15.47 30.52 51.14
CA ALA A 945 -16.48 31.39 50.54
C ALA A 945 -15.90 32.78 50.17
N LYS A 946 -15.08 33.37 51.05
CA LYS A 946 -14.40 34.67 50.79
C LYS A 946 -13.42 34.59 49.62
N LEU A 947 -12.64 33.50 49.53
CA LEU A 947 -11.73 33.25 48.41
C LEU A 947 -12.46 33.07 47.08
N THR A 948 -13.62 32.41 47.10
CA THR A 948 -14.46 32.22 45.91
C THR A 948 -15.04 33.55 45.43
N GLU A 949 -15.47 34.42 46.35
CA GLU A 949 -15.94 35.77 46.01
C GLU A 949 -14.82 36.66 45.44
N ALA A 950 -13.61 36.58 46.00
CA ALA A 950 -12.44 37.29 45.50
C ALA A 950 -12.04 36.82 44.09
N PHE A 951 -12.11 35.52 43.81
CA PHE A 951 -11.82 34.94 42.50
C PHE A 951 -12.82 35.39 41.44
N ASN A 952 -14.11 35.45 41.79
CA ASN A 952 -15.16 35.93 40.88
C ASN A 952 -14.97 37.42 40.55
N LYS A 953 -14.64 38.27 41.54
CA LYS A 953 -14.32 39.70 41.31
C LYS A 953 -13.08 39.90 40.42
N LEU A 954 -12.11 38.99 40.49
CA LEU A 954 -10.93 39.02 39.62
C LEU A 954 -11.30 38.66 38.18
N THR A 955 -12.19 37.68 38.01
CA THR A 955 -12.65 37.19 36.70
C THR A 955 -13.46 38.27 35.98
N ASP A 956 -14.36 38.96 36.68
CA ASP A 956 -15.13 40.10 36.13
C ASP A 956 -14.22 41.26 35.69
N ARG A 957 -13.12 41.50 36.42
CA ARG A 957 -12.12 42.51 36.06
C ARG A 957 -11.34 42.15 34.80
N VAL A 958 -11.04 40.87 34.60
CA VAL A 958 -10.33 40.38 33.40
C VAL A 958 -11.24 40.47 32.17
N GLU A 959 -12.54 40.18 32.30
CA GLU A 959 -13.50 40.37 31.20
C GLU A 959 -13.69 41.85 30.83
N GLN A 960 -13.74 42.75 31.81
CA GLN A 960 -13.80 44.20 31.56
C GLN A 960 -12.56 44.72 30.78
N ILE A 961 -11.37 44.21 31.10
CA ILE A 961 -10.13 44.56 30.39
C ILE A 961 -10.13 43.97 28.96
N ALA A 962 -10.66 42.76 28.77
CA ALA A 962 -10.79 42.12 27.46
C ALA A 962 -11.77 42.86 26.53
N ILE A 963 -12.85 43.41 27.08
CA ILE A 963 -13.82 44.21 26.33
C ILE A 963 -13.20 45.55 25.90
N GLN A 964 -12.50 46.25 26.80
CA GLN A 964 -11.79 47.50 26.46
C GLN A 964 -10.68 47.31 25.42
N THR A 965 -10.02 46.16 25.37
CA THR A 965 -9.01 45.85 24.34
C THR A 965 -9.63 45.47 23.00
N SER A 966 -10.86 44.95 22.96
CA SER A 966 -11.58 44.64 21.72
C SER A 966 -12.13 45.89 21.01
N GLU A 967 -12.54 46.92 21.75
CA GLU A 967 -13.04 48.17 21.17
C GLU A 967 -11.93 49.03 20.55
N LEU A 968 -10.69 48.90 21.01
CA LEU A 968 -9.51 49.57 20.42
C LEU A 968 -9.02 48.91 19.12
N ALA A 969 -9.36 47.64 18.88
CA ALA A 969 -8.91 46.87 17.71
C ALA A 969 -9.89 46.91 16.51
N GLY A 970 -11.12 47.42 16.71
CA GLY A 970 -12.19 47.36 15.70
C GLY A 970 -12.21 48.49 14.66
N ASN A 971 -11.30 49.46 14.70
CA ASN A 971 -11.36 50.67 13.85
C ASN A 971 -10.37 50.71 12.67
N SER A 972 -9.76 49.58 12.30
CA SER A 972 -8.89 49.52 11.12
C SER A 972 -9.05 48.19 10.39
N GLU A 973 -10.03 48.10 9.48
CA GLU A 973 -9.92 47.37 8.20
C GLU A 973 -11.27 47.35 7.47
N SER A 974 -11.50 48.35 6.61
CA SER A 974 -12.39 48.20 5.46
C SER A 974 -11.79 48.91 4.26
N ARG A 975 -11.10 48.14 3.42
CA ARG A 975 -10.93 48.29 1.96
C ARG A 975 -9.73 47.44 1.55
N VAL A 976 -9.90 46.60 0.52
CA VAL A 976 -9.13 46.66 -0.74
C VAL A 976 -9.53 45.50 -1.67
N HIS A 977 -9.76 45.87 -2.93
CA HIS A 977 -9.86 45.02 -4.13
C HIS A 977 -8.49 44.44 -4.53
N THR A 978 -8.49 43.27 -5.17
CA THR A 978 -7.36 42.66 -5.92
C THR A 978 -6.99 43.44 -7.21
N PRO A 979 -5.93 43.10 -8.01
CA PRO A 979 -4.73 42.24 -7.80
C PRO A 979 -3.38 42.85 -8.31
N GLY A 980 -2.23 42.21 -8.06
CA GLY A 980 -0.98 42.50 -8.80
C GLY A 980 0.32 41.86 -8.28
N ARG A 981 1.14 41.32 -9.20
CA ARG A 981 2.49 40.72 -9.04
C ARG A 981 3.53 41.68 -8.42
N ALA A 982 4.54 41.16 -7.71
CA ALA A 982 5.98 41.39 -7.93
C ALA A 982 6.85 40.79 -6.79
N GLU A 983 8.15 40.74 -7.07
CA GLU A 983 9.25 40.02 -6.44
C GLU A 983 9.82 40.66 -5.15
N ASP A 984 10.66 39.85 -4.49
CA ASP A 984 11.90 40.17 -3.79
C ASP A 984 11.97 40.83 -2.40
N SER A 985 12.92 40.24 -1.65
CA SER A 985 13.84 40.82 -0.66
C SER A 985 13.64 40.54 0.83
N MET A 986 14.81 40.29 1.42
CA MET A 986 15.20 39.97 2.78
C MET A 986 14.60 40.88 3.87
N ASP A 987 14.33 40.37 5.07
CA ASP A 987 15.32 40.43 6.16
C ASP A 987 14.81 39.80 7.46
N ALA A 988 15.77 39.34 8.25
CA ALA A 988 15.60 38.70 9.55
C ALA A 988 15.31 39.73 10.65
N ILE A 989 14.30 39.49 11.50
CA ILE A 989 14.28 40.00 12.89
C ILE A 989 13.75 38.94 13.84
N SER A 990 14.54 38.75 14.89
CA SER A 990 14.40 37.86 16.02
C SER A 990 13.45 38.36 17.11
N THR A 991 13.04 37.41 17.98
CA THR A 991 12.62 37.51 19.40
C THR A 991 11.19 38.01 19.75
N PRO A 992 10.64 37.70 20.95
CA PRO A 992 10.75 36.49 21.79
C PRO A 992 9.38 36.01 22.39
N ALA A 993 9.48 34.95 23.19
CA ALA A 993 8.45 34.33 24.00
C ALA A 993 7.65 35.27 24.93
N VAL A 994 6.38 34.91 25.17
CA VAL A 994 5.67 35.19 26.42
C VAL A 994 5.06 33.89 26.92
N ARG A 995 5.42 33.56 28.16
CA ARG A 995 4.95 32.43 28.96
C ARG A 995 3.56 32.70 29.51
#